data_AF-A0A3S0QIT3-F1
#
_entry.id   AF-A0A3S0QIT3-F1
#
_cell.length_a   1.000
_cell.length_b   1.000
_cell.length_c   1.000
_cell.angle_alpha   90.00
_cell.angle_beta   90.00
_cell.angle_gamma   90.00
#
_symmetry.space_group_name_H-M   'P 1'
#
loop_
_entity.id
_entity.type
_entity.pdbx_description
1 polymer ?
#
loop_
_entity_poly.entity_id
_entity_poly.type
_entity_poly.pdbx_seq_one_letter_code
_entity_poly.pdbx_strand_id
1 'polypeptide(L)'
;MSLIDLVAQNRQRLTAQLLPDSIAVCFADNTLPGPGTPALPGQPDALYWLTGLTQPSACLLLFPQHPEPRQREILFIERAAAWRTAPLSAADAAARSGIGTVHWLDELENVFAGLAPAAQHLYLSGGEGFGGAGASLPAAEQFARWCRWQYPRHDYQPLAPLLNTLRAAKTSAELEQLRRAAQFATAGFHRLLGAVQPGLTARQLEAELAHEYARTSLAWTLSLQPAAADARRAAPPQAGRAGDLLQVHLAVADELYPVFVTRTVPVDGQYSPRQRAVYDAVLRVSRGVGSYARAGLSPHDIQQHGDALLLSELQGLGLFTPEELQRYGPAYYLQQYTRPAVEPDGSAQAFGREPLPAGATLTVAPSIHLAAEGLSACIGNTLVLTANGAEELTAGVPVEADEIEALLEQESAAVPRAAAESAPAIAPLVRAPRTARSAPAAPAPTAAPASNTLRSKLWRHAYWLLLLPLLLDLGYSYVQHLNVPHDGDMVALVLPRIWIQQVLDEPFGLRALLKGESYVGPNRYFAHETLYLYMHNVPLALQAFVDPIYSTYMASAIAKIIIQIALLSLLAYYISEQFAFNPKYFLLAAILITPLFQTAGYHDQMGIIDRALTYTIFYALPLTLLLVYFIPFYRNLFTPAATPISRAWHIVLPVLAVVLALNGPLTPAVAGMMCGSLLLYLWWRNFQAQSLPGFVPRAVQAVKLIPRAVLWQLGWFILCGMYSLYIGTYNIENIATVTLGERYSKLYEGMWIELGRQPAFPLLVLAVLINTRIIRRNFNTVTSARILTAARWLLILSAIYILLLPLGGYRSARPYIVRRDSVMPVTLALVYLFGTSSIYLLYHLKRLYKPVYITALIGLMAFYSTSDISNLKENNCEVDSMRIIANSPEKIVHLEQDCSIMNWGTITDYKNSEEQSKMMKYWRIMKEEKLFYH
;
A
#
# COMPACT_ATOMS: atom_id res chain seq x y z
N MET A 1 42.64 -20.74 1.16
CA MET A 1 42.36 -19.43 0.53
C MET A 1 41.42 -18.65 1.45
N SER A 2 41.67 -17.36 1.69
CA SER A 2 40.78 -16.57 2.57
C SER A 2 39.47 -16.20 1.86
N LEU A 3 38.43 -15.81 2.60
CA LEU A 3 37.18 -15.31 2.01
C LEU A 3 37.43 -14.09 1.10
N ILE A 4 38.34 -13.20 1.50
CA ILE A 4 38.68 -11.99 0.73
C ILE A 4 39.27 -12.36 -0.63
N ASP A 5 40.18 -13.33 -0.67
CA ASP A 5 40.79 -13.80 -1.92
C ASP A 5 39.73 -14.43 -2.84
N LEU A 6 38.79 -15.19 -2.27
CA LEU A 6 37.71 -15.84 -3.00
C LEU A 6 36.75 -14.83 -3.63
N VAL A 7 36.28 -13.85 -2.87
CA VAL A 7 35.35 -12.84 -3.41
C VAL A 7 36.04 -11.93 -4.42
N ALA A 8 37.34 -11.66 -4.27
CA ALA A 8 38.12 -10.94 -5.28
C ALA A 8 38.25 -11.74 -6.59
N GLN A 9 38.52 -13.05 -6.50
CA GLN A 9 38.54 -13.94 -7.68
C GLN A 9 37.16 -14.00 -8.36
N ASN A 10 36.07 -14.00 -7.58
CA ASN A 10 34.71 -13.99 -8.10
C ASN A 10 34.38 -12.70 -8.86
N ARG A 11 34.80 -11.54 -8.33
CA ARG A 11 34.70 -10.26 -9.05
C ARG A 11 35.47 -10.32 -10.37
N GLN A 12 36.71 -10.81 -10.38
CA GLN A 12 37.50 -10.97 -11.62
C GLN A 12 36.80 -11.86 -12.65
N ARG A 13 36.25 -13.00 -12.23
CA ARG A 13 35.46 -13.91 -13.08
C ARG A 13 34.26 -13.21 -13.69
N LEU A 14 33.53 -12.43 -12.91
CA LEU A 14 32.40 -11.65 -13.40
C LEU A 14 32.85 -10.58 -14.41
N THR A 15 33.88 -9.80 -14.07
CA THR A 15 34.37 -8.72 -14.93
C THR A 15 34.89 -9.22 -16.27
N ALA A 16 35.41 -10.44 -16.32
CA ALA A 16 35.86 -11.08 -17.56
C ALA A 16 34.71 -11.48 -18.51
N GLN A 17 33.47 -11.57 -18.01
CA GLN A 17 32.28 -11.89 -18.80
C GLN A 17 31.53 -10.64 -19.30
N LEU A 18 31.91 -9.44 -18.83
CA LEU A 18 31.25 -8.21 -19.25
C LEU A 18 31.79 -7.75 -20.60
N LEU A 19 30.91 -7.13 -21.41
CA LEU A 19 31.34 -6.43 -22.63
C LEU A 19 32.32 -5.27 -22.31
N PRO A 20 33.15 -4.82 -23.27
CA PRO A 20 33.98 -3.63 -23.10
C PRO A 20 33.15 -2.40 -22.70
N ASP A 21 33.78 -1.44 -22.01
CA ASP A 21 33.15 -0.20 -21.54
C ASP A 21 31.82 -0.41 -20.80
N SER A 22 31.77 -1.39 -19.90
CA SER A 22 30.56 -1.74 -19.17
C SER A 22 30.61 -1.40 -17.69
N ILE A 23 29.44 -1.01 -17.15
CA ILE A 23 29.20 -0.92 -15.70
C ILE A 23 28.26 -2.04 -15.29
N ALA A 24 28.61 -2.78 -14.24
CA ALA A 24 27.72 -3.74 -13.58
C ALA A 24 27.32 -3.25 -12.18
N VAL A 25 26.03 -3.32 -11.86
CA VAL A 25 25.50 -2.93 -10.55
C VAL A 25 24.72 -4.09 -9.91
N CYS A 26 25.20 -4.53 -8.75
CA CYS A 26 24.67 -5.63 -7.96
C CYS A 26 24.20 -5.13 -6.59
N PHE A 27 22.96 -5.42 -6.21
CA PHE A 27 22.40 -5.06 -4.91
C PHE A 27 22.27 -6.29 -4.01
N ALA A 28 22.21 -6.07 -2.70
CA ALA A 28 21.81 -7.11 -1.75
C ALA A 28 20.35 -7.55 -1.99
N ASP A 29 20.10 -8.86 -1.88
CA ASP A 29 18.75 -9.41 -1.97
C ASP A 29 18.07 -9.34 -0.59
N ASN A 30 16.93 -8.64 -0.52
CA ASN A 30 16.20 -8.40 0.73
C ASN A 30 15.08 -9.42 1.02
N THR A 31 15.10 -10.58 0.37
CA THR A 31 14.08 -11.61 0.55
C THR A 31 14.33 -12.42 1.83
N LEU A 32 13.59 -12.10 2.89
CA LEU A 32 13.45 -13.00 4.03
C LEU A 32 12.70 -14.26 3.58
N PRO A 33 13.09 -15.47 4.02
CA PRO A 33 12.34 -16.68 3.72
C PRO A 33 10.90 -16.58 4.24
N GLY A 34 9.96 -17.11 3.46
CA GLY A 34 8.54 -17.09 3.78
C GLY A 34 8.16 -17.96 4.99
N PRO A 35 6.97 -17.76 5.57
CA PRO A 35 6.52 -18.55 6.72
C PRO A 35 6.29 -20.02 6.33
N GLY A 36 7.01 -20.94 6.98
CA GLY A 36 6.80 -22.39 6.85
C GLY A 36 8.02 -23.18 6.35
N THR A 37 9.01 -22.50 5.76
CA THR A 37 10.34 -23.07 5.52
C THR A 37 11.19 -22.72 6.75
N PRO A 38 11.88 -23.67 7.41
CA PRO A 38 12.86 -23.29 8.42
C PRO A 38 13.80 -22.25 7.80
N ALA A 39 14.18 -21.23 8.57
CA ALA A 39 15.19 -20.27 8.14
C ALA A 39 16.50 -21.05 7.98
N LEU A 40 16.67 -21.68 6.82
CA LEU A 40 17.92 -22.28 6.38
C LEU A 40 18.98 -21.17 6.41
N PRO A 41 20.27 -21.49 6.59
CA PRO A 41 21.33 -20.54 6.29
C PRO A 41 21.14 -20.20 4.81
N GLY A 42 20.53 -19.04 4.56
CA GLY A 42 20.13 -18.63 3.22
C GLY A 42 21.36 -18.70 2.35
N GLN A 43 21.23 -19.27 1.15
CA GLN A 43 22.33 -19.19 0.20
C GLN A 43 22.75 -17.74 0.06
N PRO A 44 24.05 -17.49 0.02
CA PRO A 44 24.55 -16.15 -0.07
C PRO A 44 24.00 -15.46 -1.31
N ASP A 45 23.47 -14.25 -1.13
CA ASP A 45 23.01 -13.46 -2.26
C ASP A 45 24.18 -13.12 -3.19
N ALA A 46 23.86 -12.63 -4.39
CA ALA A 46 24.89 -12.32 -5.38
C ALA A 46 25.88 -11.25 -4.86
N LEU A 47 25.43 -10.33 -4.00
CA LEU A 47 26.30 -9.31 -3.42
C LEU A 47 27.31 -9.93 -2.45
N TYR A 48 26.89 -10.83 -1.57
CA TYR A 48 27.77 -11.50 -0.61
C TYR A 48 28.76 -12.42 -1.33
N TRP A 49 28.39 -13.10 -2.43
CA TRP A 49 29.33 -13.85 -3.27
C TRP A 49 30.43 -12.98 -3.91
N LEU A 50 30.14 -11.69 -4.16
CA LEU A 50 31.09 -10.72 -4.72
C LEU A 50 31.87 -9.91 -3.66
N THR A 51 31.37 -9.82 -2.42
CA THR A 51 31.89 -8.86 -1.43
C THR A 51 32.13 -9.42 -0.03
N GLY A 52 31.55 -10.56 0.35
CA GLY A 52 31.62 -11.07 1.73
C GLY A 52 30.88 -10.22 2.78
N LEU A 53 29.97 -9.33 2.36
CA LEU A 53 29.19 -8.45 3.24
C LEU A 53 27.71 -8.84 3.32
N THR A 54 27.23 -9.18 4.52
CA THR A 54 25.86 -9.66 4.76
C THR A 54 24.85 -8.53 4.99
N GLN A 55 25.19 -7.29 4.63
CA GLN A 55 24.36 -6.13 4.93
C GLN A 55 23.21 -6.01 3.91
N PRO A 56 21.93 -6.04 4.35
CA PRO A 56 20.76 -6.03 3.45
C PRO A 56 20.60 -4.75 2.63
N SER A 57 21.27 -3.67 3.01
CA SER A 57 21.21 -2.36 2.35
C SER A 57 22.60 -1.97 1.81
N ALA A 58 23.17 -2.80 0.94
CA ALA A 58 24.44 -2.55 0.29
C ALA A 58 24.35 -2.80 -1.24
N CYS A 59 25.29 -2.21 -1.98
CA CYS A 59 25.36 -2.31 -3.44
C CYS A 59 26.82 -2.28 -3.89
N LEU A 60 27.16 -3.07 -4.92
CA LEU A 60 28.46 -3.09 -5.56
C LEU A 60 28.33 -2.57 -7.01
N LEU A 61 29.22 -1.66 -7.38
CA LEU A 61 29.40 -1.18 -8.75
C LEU A 61 30.78 -1.61 -9.26
N LEU A 62 30.81 -2.24 -10.43
CA LEU A 62 32.03 -2.63 -11.14
C LEU A 62 32.10 -1.89 -12.46
N PHE A 63 33.23 -1.23 -12.74
CA PHE A 63 33.56 -0.61 -14.02
C PHE A 63 35.01 -0.96 -14.42
N PRO A 64 35.26 -2.17 -14.92
CA PRO A 64 36.61 -2.74 -14.99
C PRO A 64 37.60 -1.94 -15.84
N GLN A 65 37.10 -1.30 -16.90
CA GLN A 65 37.90 -0.58 -17.89
C GLN A 65 38.00 0.93 -17.60
N HIS A 66 37.46 1.39 -16.47
CA HIS A 66 37.56 2.80 -16.13
C HIS A 66 39.04 3.25 -15.99
N PRO A 67 39.46 4.41 -16.54
CA PRO A 67 40.84 4.87 -16.50
C PRO A 67 41.38 5.02 -15.07
N GLU A 68 40.56 5.58 -14.17
CA GLU A 68 40.90 5.75 -12.75
C GLU A 68 40.71 4.43 -11.98
N PRO A 69 41.76 3.80 -11.41
CA PRO A 69 41.66 2.51 -10.72
C PRO A 69 40.69 2.52 -9.54
N ARG A 70 40.58 3.66 -8.83
CA ARG A 70 39.66 3.80 -7.68
C ARG A 70 38.19 3.74 -8.07
N GLN A 71 37.87 3.92 -9.35
CA GLN A 71 36.49 3.90 -9.85
C GLN A 71 36.11 2.57 -10.50
N ARG A 72 37.02 1.58 -10.50
CA ARG A 72 36.78 0.25 -11.09
C ARG A 72 35.96 -0.67 -10.20
N GLU A 73 36.12 -0.55 -8.88
CA GLU A 73 35.35 -1.29 -7.88
C GLU A 73 34.89 -0.30 -6.81
N ILE A 74 33.57 -0.13 -6.67
CA ILE A 74 32.98 0.81 -5.72
C ILE A 74 31.89 0.10 -4.93
N LEU A 75 32.02 0.11 -3.61
CA LEU A 75 31.03 -0.43 -2.69
C LEU A 75 30.19 0.70 -2.09
N PHE A 76 28.90 0.47 -1.94
CA PHE A 76 27.94 1.39 -1.32
C PHE A 76 27.27 0.73 -0.12
N ILE A 77 27.28 1.39 1.04
CA ILE A 77 26.71 0.88 2.29
C ILE A 77 25.72 1.87 2.92
N GLU A 78 24.72 1.39 3.65
CA GLU A 78 23.75 2.26 4.34
C GLU A 78 24.35 2.95 5.58
N ARG A 79 23.93 4.18 5.84
CA ARG A 79 24.22 4.90 7.09
C ARG A 79 23.47 4.25 8.25
N ALA A 80 24.15 4.07 9.38
CA ALA A 80 23.58 3.45 10.57
C ALA A 80 22.24 4.07 11.03
N ALA A 81 21.18 3.26 11.13
CA ALA A 81 20.02 3.58 11.96
C ALA A 81 20.31 3.10 13.40
N ALA A 82 20.13 3.97 14.39
CA ALA A 82 20.57 3.80 15.78
C ALA A 82 19.98 2.59 16.57
N TRP A 83 19.24 1.67 15.92
CA TRP A 83 18.43 0.64 16.57
C TRP A 83 18.56 -0.77 15.96
N ARG A 84 19.45 -1.00 15.00
CA ARG A 84 19.79 -2.35 14.50
C ARG A 84 21.28 -2.60 14.64
N THR A 85 21.67 -3.88 14.69
CA THR A 85 23.04 -4.45 14.82
C THR A 85 24.17 -3.48 14.44
N ALA A 86 25.25 -3.45 15.24
CA ALA A 86 26.38 -2.52 15.08
C ALA A 86 26.71 -2.26 13.59
N PRO A 87 26.58 -1.01 13.12
CA PRO A 87 26.71 -0.69 11.70
C PRO A 87 28.13 -0.95 11.20
N LEU A 88 28.26 -1.49 9.98
CA LEU A 88 29.55 -1.61 9.31
C LEU A 88 30.11 -0.20 9.05
N SER A 89 31.32 0.08 9.54
CA SER A 89 32.04 1.29 9.13
C SER A 89 32.59 1.11 7.71
N ALA A 90 32.87 2.22 7.03
CA ALA A 90 33.51 2.17 5.71
C ALA A 90 34.87 1.44 5.75
N ALA A 91 35.61 1.57 6.86
CA ALA A 91 36.88 0.88 7.07
C ALA A 91 36.68 -0.64 7.23
N ASP A 92 35.67 -1.07 8.00
CA ASP A 92 35.36 -2.50 8.16
C ASP A 92 34.85 -3.11 6.85
N ALA A 93 34.07 -2.35 6.07
CA ALA A 93 33.54 -2.79 4.79
C ALA A 93 34.68 -3.01 3.78
N ALA A 94 35.64 -2.08 3.73
CA ALA A 94 36.83 -2.21 2.91
C ALA A 94 37.69 -3.40 3.37
N ALA A 95 37.93 -3.55 4.66
CA ALA A 95 38.75 -4.63 5.22
C ALA A 95 38.16 -6.02 4.94
N ARG A 96 36.83 -6.16 4.98
CA ARG A 96 36.14 -7.44 4.74
C ARG A 96 35.92 -7.78 3.27
N SER A 97 35.77 -6.78 2.40
CA SER A 97 35.49 -7.00 0.97
C SER A 97 36.73 -6.96 0.07
N GLY A 98 37.82 -6.35 0.56
CA GLY A 98 38.99 -6.02 -0.24
C GLY A 98 38.78 -4.84 -1.19
N ILE A 99 37.66 -4.12 -1.10
CA ILE A 99 37.33 -2.98 -1.98
C ILE A 99 37.75 -1.68 -1.31
N GLY A 100 38.69 -0.96 -1.92
CA GLY A 100 39.26 0.27 -1.35
C GLY A 100 38.35 1.51 -1.40
N THR A 101 37.38 1.54 -2.32
CA THR A 101 36.47 2.69 -2.51
C THR A 101 35.09 2.36 -1.96
N VAL A 102 34.73 2.99 -0.83
CA VAL A 102 33.45 2.79 -0.15
C VAL A 102 32.70 4.12 -0.03
N HIS A 103 31.46 4.15 -0.50
CA HIS A 103 30.55 5.28 -0.46
C HIS A 103 29.28 4.96 0.34
N TRP A 104 28.48 5.99 0.62
CA TRP A 104 27.17 5.78 1.23
C TRP A 104 26.12 5.46 0.15
N LEU A 105 25.14 4.62 0.47
CA LEU A 105 24.14 4.17 -0.50
C LEU A 105 23.29 5.32 -1.07
N ASP A 106 23.09 6.40 -0.31
CA ASP A 106 22.42 7.63 -0.78
C ASP A 106 23.27 8.46 -1.77
N GLU A 107 24.55 8.12 -1.94
CA GLU A 107 25.45 8.73 -2.93
C GLU A 107 25.48 7.96 -4.26
N LEU A 108 24.86 6.76 -4.33
CA LEU A 108 24.92 5.88 -5.50
C LEU A 108 24.52 6.58 -6.80
N GLU A 109 23.38 7.26 -6.84
CA GLU A 109 22.90 7.96 -8.04
C GLU A 109 23.88 9.06 -8.50
N ASN A 110 24.50 9.77 -7.55
CA ASN A 110 25.45 10.84 -7.85
C ASN A 110 26.77 10.29 -8.40
N VAL A 111 27.31 9.23 -7.78
CA VAL A 111 28.55 8.59 -8.25
C VAL A 111 28.30 7.93 -9.62
N PHE A 112 27.18 7.24 -9.77
CA PHE A 112 26.80 6.62 -11.04
C PHE A 112 26.67 7.65 -12.17
N ALA A 113 26.12 8.84 -11.89
CA ALA A 113 26.01 9.90 -12.88
C ALA A 113 27.34 10.41 -13.42
N GLY A 114 28.42 10.33 -12.62
CA GLY A 114 29.78 10.66 -13.08
C GLY A 114 30.41 9.57 -13.95
N LEU A 115 30.01 8.31 -13.77
CA LEU A 115 30.59 7.15 -14.45
C LEU A 115 29.82 6.74 -15.71
N ALA A 116 28.50 6.85 -15.68
CA ALA A 116 27.61 6.38 -16.75
C ALA A 116 27.94 6.93 -18.15
N PRO A 117 28.34 8.20 -18.35
CA PRO A 117 28.66 8.70 -19.68
C PRO A 117 29.85 8.01 -20.35
N ALA A 118 30.76 7.41 -19.57
CA ALA A 118 31.92 6.69 -20.07
C ALA A 118 31.61 5.21 -20.38
N ALA A 119 30.45 4.70 -19.99
CA ALA A 119 30.03 3.33 -20.25
C ALA A 119 29.11 3.25 -21.47
N GLN A 120 29.25 2.18 -22.26
CA GLN A 120 28.35 1.83 -23.36
C GLN A 120 27.26 0.86 -22.90
N HIS A 121 27.63 -0.12 -22.06
CA HIS A 121 26.74 -1.18 -21.59
C HIS A 121 26.50 -1.09 -20.08
N LEU A 122 25.25 -1.28 -19.65
CA LEU A 122 24.83 -1.26 -18.25
C LEU A 122 24.23 -2.62 -17.86
N TYR A 123 24.95 -3.38 -17.04
CA TYR A 123 24.49 -4.65 -16.48
C TYR A 123 23.81 -4.42 -15.13
N LEU A 124 22.50 -4.67 -15.05
CA LEU A 124 21.73 -4.38 -13.85
C LEU A 124 21.03 -5.64 -13.32
N SER A 125 20.96 -5.76 -11.99
CA SER A 125 20.28 -6.87 -11.30
C SER A 125 18.75 -6.71 -11.23
N GLY A 126 18.20 -5.58 -11.71
CA GLY A 126 16.77 -5.28 -11.73
C GLY A 126 16.15 -5.54 -13.11
N GLY A 127 15.48 -6.67 -13.25
CA GLY A 127 14.67 -7.00 -14.41
C GLY A 127 14.58 -8.49 -14.62
N GLU A 128 13.54 -9.11 -14.05
CA GLU A 128 12.85 -10.34 -14.54
C GLU A 128 11.81 -10.90 -13.55
N GLY A 129 11.64 -10.31 -12.36
CA GLY A 129 10.54 -10.63 -11.45
C GLY A 129 9.35 -9.68 -11.58
N PHE A 130 8.20 -10.18 -12.04
CA PHE A 130 6.91 -9.54 -11.74
C PHE A 130 6.67 -9.63 -10.24
N GLY A 131 7.04 -8.59 -9.49
CA GLY A 131 6.52 -8.41 -8.14
C GLY A 131 5.00 -8.32 -8.21
N GLY A 132 4.30 -9.31 -7.63
CA GLY A 132 2.85 -9.31 -7.51
C GLY A 132 2.35 -7.97 -6.94
N ALA A 133 1.17 -7.55 -7.37
CA ALA A 133 0.57 -6.29 -6.94
C ALA A 133 0.52 -6.19 -5.41
N GLY A 134 1.40 -5.38 -4.80
CA GLY A 134 1.41 -5.11 -3.35
C GLY A 134 2.76 -5.15 -2.62
N ALA A 135 3.90 -5.34 -3.30
CA ALA A 135 5.23 -5.21 -2.68
C ALA A 135 5.96 -3.93 -3.15
N SER A 136 6.72 -3.27 -2.26
CA SER A 136 7.68 -2.24 -2.70
C SER A 136 8.69 -2.88 -3.64
N LEU A 137 8.98 -2.25 -4.78
CA LEU A 137 9.99 -2.76 -5.70
C LEU A 137 11.33 -2.89 -4.95
N PRO A 138 12.06 -4.02 -5.09
CA PRO A 138 13.39 -4.15 -4.52
C PRO A 138 14.30 -2.98 -4.94
N ALA A 139 15.29 -2.62 -4.12
CA ALA A 139 16.20 -1.49 -4.41
C ALA A 139 16.87 -1.62 -5.79
N ALA A 140 17.25 -2.84 -6.18
CA ALA A 140 17.77 -3.16 -7.51
C ALA A 140 16.84 -2.75 -8.65
N GLU A 141 15.54 -3.01 -8.50
CA GLU A 141 14.51 -2.71 -9.51
C GLU A 141 14.20 -1.21 -9.56
N GLN A 142 14.19 -0.54 -8.40
CA GLN A 142 14.05 0.92 -8.35
C GLN A 142 15.21 1.61 -9.08
N PHE A 143 16.44 1.17 -8.82
CA PHE A 143 17.64 1.69 -9.47
C PHE A 143 17.66 1.38 -10.97
N ALA A 144 17.31 0.16 -11.37
CA ALA A 144 17.27 -0.21 -12.78
C ALA A 144 16.25 0.63 -13.58
N ARG A 145 15.08 0.91 -12.99
CA ARG A 145 14.08 1.80 -13.60
C ARG A 145 14.56 3.25 -13.67
N TRP A 146 15.24 3.74 -12.63
CA TRP A 146 15.86 5.07 -12.64
C TRP A 146 16.92 5.19 -13.73
N CYS A 147 17.83 4.20 -13.87
CA CYS A 147 18.82 4.18 -14.94
C CYS A 147 18.15 4.23 -16.31
N ARG A 148 17.19 3.33 -16.59
CA ARG A 148 16.49 3.27 -17.89
C ARG A 148 15.77 4.58 -18.24
N TRP A 149 15.30 5.32 -17.23
CA TRP A 149 14.66 6.62 -17.42
C TRP A 149 15.68 7.75 -17.69
N GLN A 150 16.79 7.79 -16.94
CA GLN A 150 17.82 8.84 -17.05
C GLN A 150 18.77 8.64 -18.24
N TYR A 151 19.12 7.40 -18.55
CA TYR A 151 20.11 6.99 -19.54
C TYR A 151 19.49 6.07 -20.60
N PRO A 152 18.46 6.50 -21.35
CA PRO A 152 17.69 5.63 -22.25
C PRO A 152 18.46 5.18 -23.51
N ARG A 153 19.65 5.75 -23.75
CA ARG A 153 20.48 5.47 -24.95
C ARG A 153 21.56 4.41 -24.71
N HIS A 154 21.80 4.03 -23.45
CA HIS A 154 22.73 2.97 -23.10
C HIS A 154 22.14 1.60 -23.44
N ASP A 155 23.02 0.65 -23.71
CA ASP A 155 22.61 -0.74 -23.90
C ASP A 155 22.47 -1.44 -22.55
N TYR A 156 21.30 -2.00 -22.27
CA TYR A 156 20.98 -2.62 -20.98
C TYR A 156 21.06 -4.13 -21.08
N GLN A 157 21.90 -4.73 -20.24
CA GLN A 157 22.12 -6.16 -20.18
C GLN A 157 21.63 -6.71 -18.83
N PRO A 158 21.01 -7.90 -18.80
CA PRO A 158 20.64 -8.55 -17.54
C PRO A 158 21.89 -9.08 -16.84
N LEU A 159 22.09 -8.72 -15.56
CA LEU A 159 23.24 -9.22 -14.80
C LEU A 159 23.01 -10.66 -14.26
N ALA A 160 21.76 -11.02 -14.00
CA ALA A 160 21.40 -12.28 -13.35
C ALA A 160 21.88 -13.55 -14.10
N PRO A 161 21.73 -13.67 -15.45
CA PRO A 161 22.20 -14.86 -16.16
C PRO A 161 23.71 -15.13 -16.02
N LEU A 162 24.53 -14.07 -16.02
CA LEU A 162 25.98 -14.18 -15.82
C LEU A 162 26.30 -14.64 -14.40
N LEU A 163 25.67 -14.02 -13.40
CA LEU A 163 25.84 -14.39 -12.00
C LEU A 163 25.43 -15.84 -11.73
N ASN A 164 24.28 -16.27 -12.27
CA ASN A 164 23.77 -17.62 -12.10
C ASN A 164 24.72 -18.65 -12.71
N THR A 165 25.23 -18.39 -13.93
CA THR A 165 26.20 -19.26 -14.59
C THR A 165 27.49 -19.42 -13.79
N LEU A 166 28.06 -18.31 -13.33
CA LEU A 166 29.32 -18.31 -12.59
C LEU A 166 29.19 -18.96 -11.21
N ARG A 167 28.08 -18.71 -10.50
CA ARG A 167 27.80 -19.28 -9.18
C ARG A 167 27.40 -20.76 -9.26
N ALA A 168 26.78 -21.19 -10.36
CA ALA A 168 26.44 -22.59 -10.57
C ALA A 168 27.70 -23.45 -10.70
N ALA A 169 28.72 -23.00 -11.42
CA ALA A 169 29.99 -23.70 -11.58
C ALA A 169 30.98 -23.38 -10.45
N LYS A 170 30.99 -24.19 -9.38
CA LYS A 170 31.88 -24.03 -8.22
C LYS A 170 33.32 -24.27 -8.62
N THR A 171 34.21 -23.39 -8.19
CA THR A 171 35.67 -23.58 -8.27
C THR A 171 36.14 -24.60 -7.24
N SER A 172 37.37 -25.09 -7.37
CA SER A 172 37.97 -26.02 -6.41
C SER A 172 37.96 -25.47 -4.98
N ALA A 173 38.24 -24.18 -4.80
CA ALA A 173 38.22 -23.55 -3.49
C ALA A 173 36.82 -23.49 -2.87
N GLU A 174 35.79 -23.24 -3.68
CA GLU A 174 34.38 -23.27 -3.25
C GLU A 174 33.96 -24.69 -2.84
N LEU A 175 34.38 -25.70 -3.63
CA LEU A 175 34.16 -27.11 -3.31
C LEU A 175 34.85 -27.55 -2.01
N GLU A 176 36.04 -27.02 -1.70
CA GLU A 176 36.70 -27.28 -0.42
C GLU A 176 35.90 -26.74 0.78
N GLN A 177 35.26 -25.57 0.64
CA GLN A 177 34.40 -25.03 1.71
C GLN A 177 33.17 -25.92 1.92
N LEU A 178 32.53 -26.37 0.84
CA LEU A 178 31.44 -27.36 0.89
C LEU A 178 31.84 -28.67 1.56
N ARG A 179 33.02 -29.21 1.22
CA ARG A 179 33.53 -30.45 1.84
C ARG A 179 33.79 -30.29 3.33
N ARG A 180 34.33 -29.13 3.77
CA ARG A 180 34.47 -28.84 5.20
C ARG A 180 33.11 -28.76 5.88
N ALA A 181 32.15 -28.04 5.31
CA ALA A 181 30.80 -27.96 5.84
C ALA A 181 30.16 -29.36 5.97
N ALA A 182 30.38 -30.25 5.01
CA ALA A 182 29.91 -31.65 5.05
C ALA A 182 30.55 -32.48 6.16
N GLN A 183 31.85 -32.28 6.46
CA GLN A 183 32.51 -32.95 7.58
C GLN A 183 31.88 -32.55 8.92
N PHE A 184 31.58 -31.26 9.10
CA PHE A 184 30.90 -30.79 10.32
C PHE A 184 29.43 -31.18 10.39
N ALA A 185 28.73 -31.23 9.25
CA ALA A 185 27.38 -31.79 9.19
C ALA A 185 27.39 -33.26 9.62
N THR A 186 28.38 -34.04 9.18
CA THR A 186 28.57 -35.45 9.60
C THR A 186 28.78 -35.56 11.10
N ALA A 187 29.74 -34.83 11.67
CA ALA A 187 30.01 -34.86 13.11
C ALA A 187 28.80 -34.44 13.95
N GLY A 188 28.12 -33.36 13.57
CA GLY A 188 26.93 -32.90 14.27
C GLY A 188 25.74 -33.85 14.14
N PHE A 189 25.59 -34.54 13.01
CA PHE A 189 24.54 -35.53 12.84
C PHE A 189 24.77 -36.76 13.73
N HIS A 190 26.01 -37.25 13.84
CA HIS A 190 26.35 -38.31 14.80
C HIS A 190 26.05 -37.88 16.24
N ARG A 191 26.48 -36.68 16.64
CA ARG A 191 26.18 -36.09 17.96
C ARG A 191 24.66 -36.06 18.23
N LEU A 192 23.87 -35.67 17.24
CA LEU A 192 22.42 -35.61 17.36
C LEU A 192 21.80 -37.00 17.55
N LEU A 193 22.18 -37.98 16.73
CA LEU A 193 21.64 -39.35 16.84
C LEU A 193 21.89 -39.91 18.24
N GLY A 194 23.06 -39.68 18.81
CA GLY A 194 23.36 -40.07 20.19
C GLY A 194 22.44 -39.51 21.26
N ALA A 195 21.88 -38.33 20.99
CA ALA A 195 21.04 -37.61 21.93
C ALA A 195 19.55 -37.90 21.73
N VAL A 196 19.09 -38.41 20.58
CA VAL A 196 17.66 -38.58 20.31
C VAL A 196 17.04 -39.61 21.26
N GLN A 197 16.07 -39.16 22.06
CA GLN A 197 15.29 -39.99 22.97
C GLN A 197 13.84 -39.48 23.08
N PRO A 198 12.87 -40.35 23.41
CA PRO A 198 11.48 -39.93 23.62
C PRO A 198 11.34 -38.81 24.65
N GLY A 199 10.58 -37.77 24.32
CA GLY A 199 10.27 -36.67 25.24
C GLY A 199 11.31 -35.54 25.32
N LEU A 200 12.43 -35.61 24.59
CA LEU A 200 13.35 -34.47 24.47
C LEU A 200 12.71 -33.30 23.73
N THR A 201 13.11 -32.09 24.06
CA THR A 201 12.70 -30.86 23.35
C THR A 201 13.67 -30.53 22.23
N ALA A 202 13.22 -29.83 21.19
CA ALA A 202 14.10 -29.39 20.10
C ALA A 202 15.27 -28.55 20.61
N ARG A 203 15.05 -27.74 21.65
CA ARG A 203 16.10 -26.95 22.30
C ARG A 203 17.21 -27.79 22.94
N GLN A 204 16.87 -28.97 23.46
CA GLN A 204 17.87 -29.87 24.03
C GLN A 204 18.75 -30.45 22.92
N LEU A 205 18.16 -30.85 21.79
CA LEU A 205 18.91 -31.31 20.62
C LEU A 205 19.72 -30.17 19.97
N GLU A 206 19.18 -28.94 19.90
CA GLU A 206 19.93 -27.75 19.49
C GLU A 206 21.12 -27.47 20.43
N ALA A 207 20.99 -27.72 21.73
CA ALA A 207 22.08 -27.53 22.69
C ALA A 207 23.23 -28.53 22.45
N GLU A 208 22.92 -29.76 22.05
CA GLU A 208 23.94 -30.76 21.69
C GLU A 208 24.74 -30.34 20.45
N LEU A 209 24.07 -29.85 19.41
CA LEU A 209 24.74 -29.26 18.25
C LEU A 209 25.54 -28.01 18.62
N ALA A 210 24.97 -27.12 19.44
CA ALA A 210 25.66 -25.91 19.87
C ALA A 210 26.94 -26.23 20.63
N HIS A 211 26.94 -27.31 21.44
CA HIS A 211 28.13 -27.80 22.10
C HIS A 211 29.17 -28.34 21.11
N GLU A 212 28.75 -29.15 20.13
CA GLU A 212 29.64 -29.69 19.09
C GLU A 212 30.29 -28.57 18.26
N TYR A 213 29.49 -27.56 17.90
CA TYR A 213 29.92 -26.45 17.05
C TYR A 213 30.51 -25.25 17.80
N ALA A 214 30.55 -25.27 19.14
CA ALA A 214 31.03 -24.15 19.97
C ALA A 214 32.46 -23.69 19.64
N ARG A 215 33.28 -24.57 19.06
CA ARG A 215 34.68 -24.31 18.69
C ARG A 215 34.85 -23.90 17.21
N THR A 216 33.76 -23.75 16.49
CA THR A 216 33.75 -23.48 15.05
C THR A 216 33.18 -22.09 14.79
N SER A 217 33.57 -21.49 13.66
CA SER A 217 32.96 -20.26 13.14
C SER A 217 31.83 -20.52 12.15
N LEU A 218 31.41 -21.79 12.01
CA LEU A 218 30.44 -22.21 11.00
C LEU A 218 29.03 -21.78 11.38
N ALA A 219 28.27 -21.37 10.37
CA ALA A 219 26.85 -21.14 10.53
C ALA A 219 26.11 -22.48 10.43
N TRP A 220 25.10 -22.68 11.26
CA TRP A 220 24.31 -23.91 11.23
C TRP A 220 22.87 -23.62 11.65
N THR A 221 21.95 -24.46 11.20
CA THR A 221 20.54 -24.42 11.60
C THR A 221 20.03 -25.84 11.75
N LEU A 222 19.19 -26.05 12.76
CA LEU A 222 18.48 -27.31 12.98
C LEU A 222 16.98 -27.05 12.85
N SER A 223 16.29 -27.91 12.09
CA SER A 223 14.83 -27.98 12.10
C SER A 223 14.40 -29.41 12.36
N LEU A 224 13.49 -29.56 13.32
CA LEU A 224 12.92 -30.84 13.70
C LEU A 224 11.43 -30.83 13.37
N GLN A 225 10.97 -31.86 12.67
CA GLN A 225 9.56 -32.01 12.29
C GLN A 225 9.05 -33.41 12.68
N PRO A 226 7.89 -33.52 13.37
CA PRO A 226 7.23 -34.80 13.55
C PRO A 226 6.80 -35.36 12.19
N ALA A 227 7.13 -36.62 11.89
CA ALA A 227 6.76 -37.23 10.62
C ALA A 227 5.24 -37.32 10.37
N ALA A 228 4.43 -37.32 11.43
CA ALA A 228 2.97 -37.38 11.35
C ALA A 228 2.30 -36.00 11.11
N ALA A 229 3.04 -34.89 11.17
CA ALA A 229 2.46 -33.56 11.08
C ALA A 229 2.32 -33.10 9.63
N ASP A 230 1.08 -32.96 9.18
CA ASP A 230 0.70 -32.11 8.07
C ASP A 230 1.36 -30.73 8.30
N ALA A 231 2.26 -30.30 7.39
CA ALA A 231 3.13 -29.12 7.56
C ALA A 231 2.38 -27.77 7.78
N ARG A 232 1.05 -27.82 7.91
CA ARG A 232 0.12 -26.72 8.15
C ARG A 232 -0.34 -26.59 9.62
N ARG A 233 0.03 -27.50 10.52
CA ARG A 233 -0.29 -27.40 11.96
C ARG A 233 0.97 -27.20 12.80
N ALA A 234 1.18 -25.98 13.27
CA ALA A 234 2.16 -25.69 14.31
C ALA A 234 1.72 -26.35 15.63
N ALA A 235 2.43 -27.39 16.05
CA ALA A 235 2.36 -27.99 17.39
C ALA A 235 3.78 -28.51 17.77
N PRO A 236 4.08 -28.64 19.07
CA PRO A 236 5.24 -28.05 19.78
C PRO A 236 6.62 -28.71 19.53
N PRO A 237 7.72 -28.07 19.99
CA PRO A 237 9.10 -28.45 19.66
C PRO A 237 9.61 -29.60 20.55
N GLN A 238 9.10 -30.81 20.37
CA GLN A 238 9.57 -32.03 21.03
C GLN A 238 9.93 -33.11 20.01
N ALA A 239 10.87 -33.97 20.37
CA ALA A 239 11.37 -35.10 19.58
C ALA A 239 10.30 -36.17 19.30
N GLY A 240 9.07 -36.03 19.81
CA GLY A 240 7.99 -37.02 19.66
C GLY A 240 7.92 -38.02 20.81
N ARG A 241 6.98 -38.96 20.71
CA ARG A 241 6.80 -40.08 21.65
C ARG A 241 7.50 -41.34 21.12
N ALA A 242 7.64 -42.36 21.96
CA ALA A 242 8.06 -43.67 21.49
C ALA A 242 7.11 -44.19 20.39
N GLY A 243 7.66 -44.82 19.35
CA GLY A 243 6.96 -45.22 18.14
C GLY A 243 6.83 -44.14 17.06
N ASP A 244 7.11 -42.87 17.36
CA ASP A 244 7.07 -41.79 16.36
C ASP A 244 8.36 -41.78 15.51
N LEU A 245 8.28 -41.16 14.32
CA LEU A 245 9.46 -40.78 13.52
C LEU A 245 9.71 -39.28 13.63
N LEU A 246 10.99 -38.92 13.70
CA LEU A 246 11.50 -37.56 13.74
C LEU A 246 12.27 -37.24 12.45
N GLN A 247 11.85 -36.19 11.74
CA GLN A 247 12.61 -35.64 10.62
C GLN A 247 13.60 -34.60 11.15
N VAL A 248 14.88 -34.86 10.95
CA VAL A 248 16.00 -34.00 11.34
C VAL A 248 16.55 -33.36 10.08
N HIS A 249 16.37 -32.04 9.97
CA HIS A 249 16.95 -31.23 8.90
C HIS A 249 18.11 -30.41 9.48
N LEU A 250 19.34 -30.73 9.05
CA LEU A 250 20.55 -30.05 9.45
C LEU A 250 21.15 -29.34 8.23
N ALA A 251 21.40 -28.05 8.37
CA ALA A 251 22.19 -27.29 7.41
C ALA A 251 23.41 -26.72 8.11
N VAL A 252 24.58 -26.90 7.50
CA VAL A 252 25.86 -26.37 7.99
C VAL A 252 26.50 -25.62 6.83
N ALA A 253 27.02 -24.42 7.09
CA ALA A 253 27.64 -23.57 6.09
C ALA A 253 29.02 -23.12 6.56
N ASP A 254 30.01 -23.31 5.69
CA ASP A 254 31.31 -22.67 5.78
C ASP A 254 31.30 -21.43 4.89
N GLU A 255 31.27 -20.25 5.53
CA GLU A 255 31.10 -18.95 4.89
C GLU A 255 29.88 -18.89 3.94
N LEU A 256 30.14 -19.06 2.64
CA LEU A 256 29.20 -18.94 1.53
C LEU A 256 28.48 -20.26 1.20
N TYR A 257 28.98 -21.41 1.66
CA TYR A 257 28.62 -22.68 1.05
C TYR A 257 27.92 -23.63 2.02
N PRO A 258 26.58 -23.65 2.03
CA PRO A 258 25.81 -24.57 2.83
C PRO A 258 25.81 -25.98 2.23
N VAL A 259 25.84 -26.98 3.10
CA VAL A 259 25.40 -28.35 2.81
C VAL A 259 24.13 -28.63 3.59
N PHE A 260 23.27 -29.44 3.00
CA PHE A 260 22.00 -29.85 3.58
C PHE A 260 21.94 -31.36 3.77
N VAL A 261 21.48 -31.76 4.95
CA VAL A 261 21.32 -33.15 5.35
C VAL A 261 19.92 -33.30 5.96
N THR A 262 19.17 -34.28 5.48
CA THR A 262 17.92 -34.69 6.12
C THR A 262 17.93 -36.19 6.38
N ARG A 263 17.52 -36.59 7.58
CA ARG A 263 17.16 -37.98 7.87
C ARG A 263 15.85 -38.04 8.63
N THR A 264 15.14 -39.13 8.45
CA THR A 264 13.99 -39.50 9.25
C THR A 264 14.40 -40.64 10.17
N VAL A 265 14.36 -40.44 11.49
CA VAL A 265 14.86 -41.40 12.50
C VAL A 265 13.76 -41.83 13.47
N PRO A 266 13.78 -43.06 14.00
CA PRO A 266 12.82 -43.53 14.99
C PRO A 266 13.17 -42.98 16.37
N VAL A 267 12.19 -42.42 17.06
CA VAL A 267 12.41 -41.70 18.33
C VAL A 267 12.79 -42.64 19.47
N ASP A 268 12.31 -43.87 19.42
CA ASP A 268 12.62 -44.96 20.37
C ASP A 268 13.73 -45.90 19.90
N GLY A 269 14.40 -45.57 18.80
CA GLY A 269 15.60 -46.29 18.35
C GLY A 269 15.37 -47.40 17.32
N GLN A 270 14.13 -47.80 17.02
CA GLN A 270 13.85 -48.88 16.06
C GLN A 270 12.69 -48.54 15.11
N TYR A 271 12.86 -48.83 13.82
CA TYR A 271 11.79 -48.68 12.84
C TYR A 271 10.81 -49.86 12.93
N SER A 272 9.51 -49.58 13.02
CA SER A 272 8.50 -50.60 12.75
C SER A 272 8.60 -51.12 11.30
N PRO A 273 8.09 -52.33 10.99
CA PRO A 273 8.14 -52.88 9.63
C PRO A 273 7.57 -51.95 8.55
N ARG A 274 6.49 -51.22 8.86
CA ARG A 274 5.89 -50.26 7.92
C ARG A 274 6.72 -48.99 7.77
N GLN A 275 7.27 -48.45 8.87
CA GLN A 275 8.19 -47.32 8.83
C GLN A 275 9.44 -47.65 8.01
N ARG A 276 10.01 -48.84 8.23
CA ARG A 276 11.17 -49.36 7.51
C ARG A 276 10.91 -49.51 6.02
N ALA A 277 9.77 -50.09 5.63
CA ALA A 277 9.40 -50.24 4.22
C ALA A 277 9.34 -48.90 3.47
N VAL A 278 8.76 -47.86 4.10
CA VAL A 278 8.68 -46.50 3.51
C VAL A 278 10.06 -45.82 3.51
N TYR A 279 10.85 -45.99 4.57
CA TYR A 279 12.22 -45.46 4.64
C TYR A 279 13.12 -46.05 3.55
N ASP A 280 13.13 -47.37 3.40
CA ASP A 280 13.94 -48.07 2.40
C ASP A 280 13.52 -47.71 0.97
N ALA A 281 12.22 -47.48 0.75
CA ALA A 281 11.71 -46.97 -0.53
C ALA A 281 12.32 -45.60 -0.85
N VAL A 282 12.29 -44.66 0.10
CA VAL A 282 12.92 -43.33 -0.06
C VAL A 282 14.43 -43.45 -0.28
N LEU A 283 15.11 -44.36 0.42
CA LEU A 283 16.55 -44.60 0.26
C LEU A 283 16.91 -45.11 -1.15
N ARG A 284 16.13 -46.05 -1.71
CA ARG A 284 16.31 -46.53 -3.08
C ARG A 284 16.14 -45.40 -4.09
N VAL A 285 15.13 -44.54 -3.93
CA VAL A 285 14.98 -43.36 -4.79
C VAL A 285 16.18 -42.43 -4.68
N SER A 286 16.64 -42.12 -3.46
CA SER A 286 17.78 -41.22 -3.24
C SER A 286 19.04 -41.70 -3.97
N ARG A 287 19.34 -43.00 -3.85
CA ARG A 287 20.44 -43.65 -4.57
C ARG A 287 20.26 -43.65 -6.09
N GLY A 288 19.06 -43.97 -6.57
CA GLY A 288 18.75 -43.97 -7.99
C GLY A 288 18.97 -42.60 -8.61
N VAL A 289 18.43 -41.55 -7.99
CA VAL A 289 18.62 -40.16 -8.42
C VAL A 289 20.09 -39.75 -8.36
N GLY A 290 20.80 -40.06 -7.26
CA GLY A 290 22.23 -39.76 -7.13
C GLY A 290 23.10 -40.42 -8.19
N SER A 291 22.79 -41.65 -8.58
CA SER A 291 23.50 -42.38 -9.64
C SER A 291 23.22 -41.85 -11.05
N TYR A 292 22.05 -41.24 -11.26
CA TYR A 292 21.65 -40.64 -12.54
C TYR A 292 22.22 -39.22 -12.71
N ALA A 293 22.36 -38.49 -11.61
CA ALA A 293 22.81 -37.10 -11.60
C ALA A 293 24.24 -36.95 -12.16
N ARG A 294 24.39 -36.11 -13.18
CA ARG A 294 25.68 -35.74 -13.79
C ARG A 294 25.58 -34.39 -14.48
N ALA A 295 26.71 -33.74 -14.72
CA ALA A 295 26.77 -32.54 -15.54
C ALA A 295 26.24 -32.82 -16.96
N GLY A 296 25.66 -31.81 -17.59
CA GLY A 296 25.01 -31.94 -18.90
C GLY A 296 23.54 -32.34 -18.84
N LEU A 297 23.02 -32.77 -17.68
CA LEU A 297 21.58 -32.92 -17.44
C LEU A 297 21.00 -31.62 -16.89
N SER A 298 19.73 -31.36 -17.20
CA SER A 298 19.01 -30.23 -16.59
C SER A 298 18.42 -30.62 -15.22
N PRO A 299 18.14 -29.65 -14.33
CA PRO A 299 17.40 -29.92 -13.09
C PRO A 299 16.09 -30.69 -13.33
N HIS A 300 15.39 -30.33 -14.42
CA HIS A 300 14.15 -30.97 -14.83
C HIS A 300 14.36 -32.45 -15.18
N ASP A 301 15.42 -32.81 -15.91
CA ASP A 301 15.68 -34.21 -16.28
C ASP A 301 15.95 -35.08 -15.06
N ILE A 302 16.69 -34.56 -14.09
CA ILE A 302 17.02 -35.26 -12.84
C ILE A 302 15.75 -35.41 -11.98
N GLN A 303 14.93 -34.36 -11.89
CA GLN A 303 13.66 -34.40 -11.17
C GLN A 303 12.68 -35.40 -11.81
N GLN A 304 12.55 -35.42 -13.13
CA GLN A 304 11.70 -36.39 -13.83
C GLN A 304 12.13 -37.84 -13.59
N HIS A 305 13.44 -38.10 -13.53
CA HIS A 305 13.95 -39.41 -13.16
C HIS A 305 13.56 -39.78 -11.72
N GLY A 306 13.70 -38.85 -10.78
CA GLY A 306 13.26 -39.03 -9.40
C GLY A 306 11.77 -39.29 -9.26
N ASP A 307 10.94 -38.57 -10.02
CA ASP A 307 9.48 -38.77 -10.04
C ASP A 307 9.09 -40.16 -10.54
N ALA A 308 9.79 -40.69 -11.56
CA ALA A 308 9.55 -42.04 -12.05
C ALA A 308 9.91 -43.11 -11.00
N LEU A 309 11.02 -42.94 -10.29
CA LEU A 309 11.43 -43.84 -9.20
C LEU A 309 10.47 -43.77 -8.02
N LEU A 310 10.07 -42.56 -7.60
CA LEU A 310 9.06 -42.36 -6.55
C LEU A 310 7.75 -43.07 -6.91
N LEU A 311 7.26 -42.89 -8.13
CA LEU A 311 6.02 -43.53 -8.57
C LEU A 311 6.11 -45.06 -8.51
N SER A 312 7.24 -45.64 -8.93
CA SER A 312 7.48 -47.08 -8.83
C SER A 312 7.47 -47.57 -7.38
N GLU A 313 8.10 -46.82 -6.47
CA GLU A 313 8.13 -47.15 -5.05
C GLU A 313 6.76 -47.00 -4.37
N LEU A 314 5.97 -45.97 -4.72
CA LEU A 314 4.59 -45.81 -4.23
C LEU A 314 3.71 -47.00 -4.65
N GLN A 315 3.88 -47.49 -5.87
CA GLN A 315 3.19 -48.69 -6.34
C GLN A 315 3.66 -49.94 -5.56
N GLY A 316 4.97 -50.10 -5.35
CA GLY A 316 5.54 -51.19 -4.56
C GLY A 316 5.09 -51.20 -3.10
N LEU A 317 4.78 -50.03 -2.53
CA LEU A 317 4.20 -49.86 -1.19
C LEU A 317 2.68 -50.15 -1.14
N GLY A 318 2.06 -50.45 -2.28
CA GLY A 318 0.65 -50.81 -2.40
C GLY A 318 -0.32 -49.61 -2.32
N LEU A 319 0.13 -48.39 -2.64
CA LEU A 319 -0.69 -47.17 -2.50
C LEU A 319 -1.69 -46.97 -3.64
N PHE A 320 -1.47 -47.64 -4.77
CA PHE A 320 -2.39 -47.68 -5.90
C PHE A 320 -2.12 -48.89 -6.80
N THR A 321 -3.12 -49.23 -7.61
CA THR A 321 -3.04 -50.27 -8.64
C THR A 321 -2.68 -49.70 -10.02
N PRO A 322 -2.15 -50.52 -10.95
CA PRO A 322 -1.90 -50.10 -12.33
C PRO A 322 -3.13 -49.50 -13.03
N GLU A 323 -4.32 -50.04 -12.75
CA GLU A 323 -5.59 -49.56 -13.31
C GLU A 323 -5.94 -48.15 -12.79
N GLU A 324 -5.72 -47.90 -11.50
CA GLU A 324 -5.93 -46.57 -10.91
C GLU A 324 -4.89 -45.56 -11.41
N LEU A 325 -3.64 -45.98 -11.59
CA LEU A 325 -2.61 -45.14 -12.19
C LEU A 325 -2.99 -44.69 -13.61
N GLN A 326 -3.53 -45.59 -14.43
CA GLN A 326 -4.04 -45.23 -15.76
C GLN A 326 -5.22 -44.26 -15.70
N ARG A 327 -6.08 -44.39 -14.68
CA ARG A 327 -7.29 -43.56 -14.53
C ARG A 327 -6.99 -42.14 -14.06
N TYR A 328 -6.09 -41.98 -13.09
CA TYR A 328 -5.83 -40.68 -12.42
C TYR A 328 -4.51 -40.03 -12.84
N GLY A 329 -3.58 -40.81 -13.40
CA GLY A 329 -2.28 -40.36 -13.89
C GLY A 329 -1.22 -40.20 -12.79
N PRO A 330 0.08 -40.17 -13.16
CA PRO A 330 1.20 -40.15 -12.22
C PRO A 330 1.27 -38.86 -11.37
N ALA A 331 0.90 -37.72 -11.97
CA ALA A 331 0.95 -36.43 -11.29
C ALA A 331 0.01 -36.37 -10.07
N TYR A 332 -1.13 -37.08 -10.12
CA TYR A 332 -2.08 -37.15 -9.00
C TYR A 332 -1.42 -37.80 -7.77
N TYR A 333 -0.75 -38.93 -7.96
CA TYR A 333 -0.10 -39.68 -6.89
C TYR A 333 1.13 -38.97 -6.34
N LEU A 334 1.98 -38.43 -7.22
CA LEU A 334 3.15 -37.65 -6.77
C LEU A 334 2.72 -36.42 -5.96
N GLN A 335 1.70 -35.67 -6.41
CA GLN A 335 1.20 -34.52 -5.66
C GLN A 335 0.60 -34.89 -4.29
N GLN A 336 -0.01 -36.07 -4.18
CA GLN A 336 -0.65 -36.53 -2.96
C GLN A 336 0.35 -37.08 -1.93
N TYR A 337 1.37 -37.80 -2.40
CA TYR A 337 2.23 -38.61 -1.52
C TYR A 337 3.68 -38.13 -1.45
N THR A 338 4.16 -37.23 -2.31
CA THR A 338 5.59 -36.88 -2.35
C THR A 338 5.84 -35.38 -2.40
N ARG A 339 7.11 -35.00 -2.24
CA ARG A 339 7.65 -33.69 -2.63
C ARG A 339 8.69 -33.87 -3.74
N PRO A 340 9.10 -32.78 -4.42
CA PRO A 340 10.20 -32.85 -5.38
C PRO A 340 11.42 -33.55 -4.79
N ALA A 341 12.02 -34.45 -5.55
CA ALA A 341 13.16 -35.25 -5.11
C ALA A 341 14.48 -34.49 -5.22
N VAL A 342 14.51 -33.42 -6.01
CA VAL A 342 15.70 -32.62 -6.29
C VAL A 342 15.41 -31.16 -5.98
N GLU A 343 16.25 -30.59 -5.13
CA GLU A 343 16.31 -29.17 -4.85
C GLU A 343 17.69 -28.65 -5.27
N PRO A 344 17.81 -28.13 -6.51
CA PRO A 344 19.04 -27.48 -6.95
C PRO A 344 19.34 -26.27 -6.08
N ASP A 345 20.62 -25.92 -5.98
CA ASP A 345 20.96 -24.63 -5.39
C ASP A 345 20.36 -23.47 -6.22
N GLY A 346 20.18 -22.28 -5.63
CA GLY A 346 19.48 -21.17 -6.29
C GLY A 346 20.12 -20.77 -7.62
N SER A 347 21.45 -20.90 -7.76
CA SER A 347 22.15 -20.62 -9.02
C SER A 347 21.92 -21.68 -10.10
N ALA A 348 21.80 -22.95 -9.73
CA ALA A 348 21.49 -24.08 -10.58
C ALA A 348 19.99 -24.17 -10.90
N GLN A 349 19.13 -23.73 -10.00
CA GLN A 349 17.68 -23.67 -10.22
C GLN A 349 17.33 -22.74 -11.40
N ALA A 350 18.10 -21.66 -11.57
CA ALA A 350 17.92 -20.72 -12.68
C ALA A 350 18.10 -21.35 -14.07
N PHE A 351 18.78 -22.50 -14.17
CA PHE A 351 18.94 -23.22 -15.45
C PHE A 351 17.62 -23.87 -15.91
N GLY A 352 16.74 -24.27 -15.00
CA GLY A 352 15.43 -24.85 -15.33
C GLY A 352 15.52 -26.13 -16.20
N ARG A 353 15.48 -25.95 -17.53
CA ARG A 353 15.64 -27.02 -18.54
C ARG A 353 16.99 -27.00 -19.25
N GLU A 354 17.85 -26.06 -18.92
CA GLU A 354 19.19 -25.99 -19.46
C GLU A 354 20.15 -26.95 -18.73
N PRO A 355 21.16 -27.49 -19.43
CA PRO A 355 22.16 -28.38 -18.83
C PRO A 355 22.97 -27.72 -17.71
N LEU A 356 23.12 -28.41 -16.59
CA LEU A 356 23.97 -27.95 -15.48
C LEU A 356 25.47 -28.15 -15.79
N PRO A 357 26.33 -27.19 -15.38
CA PRO A 357 27.77 -27.33 -15.51
C PRO A 357 28.35 -28.32 -14.47
N ALA A 358 29.55 -28.82 -14.75
CA ALA A 358 30.34 -29.51 -13.73
C ALA A 358 30.67 -28.55 -12.57
N GLY A 359 30.65 -29.07 -11.35
CA GLY A 359 30.76 -28.30 -10.12
C GLY A 359 29.41 -27.80 -9.56
N ALA A 360 28.30 -27.94 -10.30
CA ALA A 360 26.98 -27.58 -9.78
C ALA A 360 26.57 -28.44 -8.58
N THR A 361 25.92 -27.83 -7.60
CA THR A 361 25.45 -28.51 -6.39
C THR A 361 23.96 -28.73 -6.41
N LEU A 362 23.54 -29.92 -6.00
CA LEU A 362 22.13 -30.33 -5.91
C LEU A 362 21.87 -30.97 -4.55
N THR A 363 20.73 -30.66 -3.95
CA THR A 363 20.22 -31.46 -2.84
C THR A 363 19.28 -32.51 -3.41
N VAL A 364 19.57 -33.79 -3.17
CA VAL A 364 18.66 -34.90 -3.50
C VAL A 364 17.96 -35.30 -2.22
N ALA A 365 16.67 -34.95 -2.12
CA ALA A 365 15.82 -35.11 -0.94
C ALA A 365 14.44 -35.73 -1.27
N PRO A 366 14.38 -36.95 -1.84
CA PRO A 366 13.10 -37.63 -2.03
C PRO A 366 12.38 -37.82 -0.70
N SER A 367 11.05 -37.73 -0.76
CA SER A 367 10.19 -37.94 0.41
C SER A 367 8.86 -38.60 0.03
N ILE A 368 8.35 -39.40 0.96
CA ILE A 368 7.04 -40.04 0.88
C ILE A 368 6.26 -39.70 2.16
N HIS A 369 5.02 -39.23 1.99
CA HIS A 369 4.11 -38.78 3.02
C HIS A 369 2.80 -39.57 2.94
N LEU A 370 2.56 -40.47 3.89
CA LEU A 370 1.34 -41.26 4.02
C LEU A 370 0.46 -40.65 5.11
N ALA A 371 -0.24 -39.57 4.77
CA ALA A 371 -1.04 -38.80 5.74
C ALA A 371 -2.10 -39.65 6.48
N ALA A 372 -2.70 -40.63 5.81
CA ALA A 372 -3.67 -41.54 6.41
C ALA A 372 -3.06 -42.49 7.46
N GLU A 373 -1.76 -42.77 7.35
CA GLU A 373 -1.00 -43.62 8.27
C GLU A 373 -0.23 -42.80 9.32
N GLY A 374 -0.24 -41.46 9.22
CA GLY A 374 0.60 -40.60 10.06
C GLY A 374 2.09 -40.85 9.87
N LEU A 375 2.50 -41.32 8.69
CA LEU A 375 3.87 -41.77 8.41
C LEU A 375 4.50 -40.90 7.32
N SER A 376 5.76 -40.49 7.52
CA SER A 376 6.52 -39.74 6.53
C SER A 376 8.00 -40.07 6.64
N ALA A 377 8.67 -40.25 5.50
CA ALA A 377 10.11 -40.41 5.43
C ALA A 377 10.71 -39.48 4.37
N CYS A 378 11.88 -38.95 4.68
CA CYS A 378 12.70 -38.09 3.82
C CYS A 378 14.18 -38.38 4.10
N ILE A 379 14.97 -38.50 3.02
CA ILE A 379 16.43 -38.65 3.07
C ILE A 379 17.02 -37.62 2.12
N GLY A 380 17.74 -36.65 2.66
CA GLY A 380 18.33 -35.52 1.92
C GLY A 380 19.85 -35.53 1.95
N ASN A 381 20.49 -35.48 0.79
CA ASN A 381 21.95 -35.45 0.63
C ASN A 381 22.38 -34.33 -0.32
N THR A 382 23.58 -33.77 -0.10
CA THR A 382 24.16 -32.75 -0.98
C THR A 382 25.15 -33.40 -1.96
N LEU A 383 24.91 -33.21 -3.25
CA LEU A 383 25.71 -33.71 -4.36
C LEU A 383 26.43 -32.57 -5.08
N VAL A 384 27.61 -32.86 -5.63
CA VAL A 384 28.32 -32.05 -6.62
C VAL A 384 28.37 -32.79 -7.95
N LEU A 385 27.86 -32.17 -9.01
CA LEU A 385 27.89 -32.74 -10.34
C LEU A 385 29.31 -32.75 -10.90
N THR A 386 29.71 -33.89 -11.46
CA THR A 386 30.95 -34.07 -12.23
C THR A 386 30.60 -34.35 -13.69
N ALA A 387 31.60 -34.39 -14.57
CA ALA A 387 31.38 -34.69 -15.99
C ALA A 387 30.71 -36.06 -16.23
N ASN A 388 30.98 -37.05 -15.36
CA ASN A 388 30.58 -38.45 -15.56
C ASN A 388 29.65 -39.01 -14.45
N GLY A 389 29.18 -38.17 -13.52
CA GLY A 389 28.39 -38.60 -12.37
C GLY A 389 28.23 -37.49 -11.34
N ALA A 390 28.03 -37.84 -10.07
CA ALA A 390 28.00 -36.90 -8.95
C ALA A 390 28.87 -37.39 -7.78
N GLU A 391 29.51 -36.46 -7.08
CA GLU A 391 30.18 -36.67 -5.79
C GLU A 391 29.18 -36.36 -4.68
N GLU A 392 28.91 -37.31 -3.79
CA GLU A 392 28.08 -37.08 -2.61
C GLU A 392 28.92 -36.54 -1.46
N LEU A 393 28.72 -35.25 -1.13
CA LEU A 393 29.50 -34.58 -0.09
C LEU A 393 29.12 -35.08 1.30
N THR A 394 27.86 -35.44 1.50
CA THR A 394 27.29 -35.84 2.80
C THR A 394 27.28 -37.36 3.00
N ALA A 395 28.07 -38.10 2.23
CA ALA A 395 28.12 -39.56 2.28
C ALA A 395 28.58 -40.11 3.66
N GLY A 396 29.23 -39.28 4.48
CA GLY A 396 29.61 -39.64 5.85
C GLY A 396 28.45 -39.66 6.84
N VAL A 397 27.27 -39.12 6.50
CA VAL A 397 26.10 -39.15 7.38
C VAL A 397 25.34 -40.47 7.16
N PRO A 398 25.07 -41.26 8.21
CA PRO A 398 24.43 -42.57 8.11
C PRO A 398 23.07 -42.50 7.38
N VAL A 399 22.86 -43.43 6.45
CA VAL A 399 21.61 -43.55 5.64
C VAL A 399 20.99 -44.93 5.73
N GLU A 400 21.74 -45.95 6.16
CA GLU A 400 21.18 -47.28 6.32
C GLU A 400 20.36 -47.30 7.61
N ALA A 401 19.15 -47.83 7.55
CA ALA A 401 18.30 -47.90 8.73
C ALA A 401 18.95 -48.72 9.86
N ASP A 402 19.63 -49.83 9.54
CA ASP A 402 20.35 -50.65 10.54
C ASP A 402 21.49 -49.86 11.21
N GLU A 403 22.17 -48.99 10.45
CA GLU A 403 23.25 -48.13 10.98
C GLU A 403 22.68 -47.04 11.90
N ILE A 404 21.54 -46.44 11.52
CA ILE A 404 20.83 -45.45 12.34
C ILE A 404 20.33 -46.08 13.65
N GLU A 405 19.71 -47.25 13.59
CA GLU A 405 19.26 -47.99 14.78
C GLU A 405 20.43 -48.32 15.71
N ALA A 406 21.56 -48.81 15.16
CA ALA A 406 22.75 -49.12 15.95
C ALA A 406 23.34 -47.89 16.67
N LEU A 407 23.35 -46.72 16.02
CA LEU A 407 23.83 -45.46 16.62
C LEU A 407 22.89 -44.96 17.72
N LEU A 408 21.58 -45.10 17.54
CA LEU A 408 20.58 -44.75 18.56
C LEU A 408 20.69 -45.67 19.79
N GLU A 409 21.05 -46.95 19.59
CA GLU A 409 21.24 -47.91 20.68
C GLU A 409 22.55 -47.68 21.48
N GLN A 410 23.68 -47.43 20.80
CA GLN A 410 25.01 -47.35 21.42
C GLN A 410 25.17 -46.22 22.45
N GLU A 411 24.55 -45.05 22.25
CA GLU A 411 24.67 -43.89 23.16
C GLU A 411 23.59 -43.84 24.25
N SER A 412 22.44 -44.50 24.05
CA SER A 412 21.45 -44.68 25.13
C SER A 412 22.00 -45.48 26.33
N ALA A 413 23.04 -46.28 26.10
CA ALA A 413 23.74 -47.06 27.11
C ALA A 413 24.82 -46.26 27.88
N ALA A 414 25.28 -45.11 27.36
CA ALA A 414 26.37 -44.32 27.95
C ALA A 414 25.91 -43.27 28.97
N VAL A 415 24.61 -42.94 29.00
CA VAL A 415 24.00 -42.06 30.02
C VAL A 415 23.27 -42.95 31.03
N PRO A 416 23.54 -42.88 32.35
CA PRO A 416 22.79 -43.69 33.31
C PRO A 416 21.31 -43.32 33.20
N ARG A 417 20.45 -44.33 32.96
CA ARG A 417 18.99 -44.23 33.08
C ARG A 417 18.64 -43.78 34.51
N ALA A 418 18.70 -42.48 34.77
CA ALA A 418 18.14 -41.91 35.98
C ALA A 418 16.64 -42.15 35.91
N ALA A 419 16.18 -43.03 36.81
CA ALA A 419 14.81 -43.49 36.90
C ALA A 419 13.82 -42.33 36.80
N ALA A 420 12.82 -42.52 35.95
CA ALA A 420 11.60 -41.74 35.95
C ALA A 420 10.84 -42.00 37.27
N GLU A 421 11.29 -41.38 38.35
CA GLU A 421 10.53 -41.28 39.60
C GLU A 421 10.32 -39.80 39.95
N SER A 422 9.05 -39.39 39.81
CA SER A 422 8.46 -38.19 40.41
C SER A 422 9.23 -36.87 40.24
N ALA A 423 9.10 -36.21 39.08
CA ALA A 423 9.29 -34.77 39.02
C ALA A 423 8.08 -34.08 39.69
N PRO A 424 8.24 -33.31 40.77
CA PRO A 424 7.13 -32.57 41.36
C PRO A 424 6.73 -31.42 40.45
N ALA A 425 5.43 -31.12 40.39
CA ALA A 425 4.89 -29.99 39.67
C ALA A 425 5.60 -28.68 40.08
N ILE A 426 6.25 -28.03 39.12
CA ILE A 426 6.89 -26.73 39.34
C ILE A 426 5.78 -25.67 39.43
N ALA A 427 5.48 -25.25 40.66
CA ALA A 427 4.69 -24.06 40.95
C ALA A 427 5.42 -22.79 40.49
N PRO A 428 4.70 -21.72 40.10
CA PRO A 428 5.31 -20.50 39.59
C PRO A 428 6.05 -19.76 40.72
N LEU A 429 7.38 -19.72 40.63
CA LEU A 429 8.23 -18.98 41.56
C LEU A 429 8.18 -17.48 41.25
N VAL A 430 7.25 -16.78 41.92
CA VAL A 430 7.38 -15.36 42.22
C VAL A 430 8.51 -15.23 43.25
N ARG A 431 9.63 -14.57 42.88
CA ARG A 431 10.70 -14.24 43.82
C ARG A 431 10.79 -12.74 44.06
N ALA A 432 10.57 -12.37 45.32
CA ALA A 432 10.85 -11.06 45.91
C ALA A 432 12.38 -10.78 45.96
N PRO A 433 12.80 -9.51 46.02
CA PRO A 433 14.20 -9.14 45.86
C PRO A 433 14.96 -9.30 47.18
N ARG A 434 16.18 -9.86 47.13
CA ARG A 434 17.10 -9.90 48.27
C ARG A 434 18.44 -9.25 47.90
N THR A 435 18.65 -8.10 48.54
CA THR A 435 19.88 -7.37 48.86
C THR A 435 21.22 -8.04 48.53
N ALA A 436 22.00 -7.40 47.65
CA ALA A 436 23.41 -7.73 47.40
C ALA A 436 24.34 -6.87 48.28
N ARG A 437 25.30 -7.52 48.95
CA ARG A 437 26.48 -6.91 49.58
C ARG A 437 27.59 -6.72 48.54
N SER A 438 28.29 -5.59 48.65
CA SER A 438 29.51 -5.08 47.98
C SER A 438 30.66 -6.10 47.86
N ALA A 439 31.61 -6.11 46.91
CA ALA A 439 32.39 -5.06 46.21
C ALA A 439 33.23 -5.73 45.06
N PRO A 440 34.15 -5.05 44.31
CA PRO A 440 34.32 -3.63 43.98
C PRO A 440 34.23 -3.35 42.45
N ALA A 441 34.04 -2.07 42.10
CA ALA A 441 33.73 -1.59 40.76
C ALA A 441 34.96 -1.35 39.86
N ALA A 442 34.87 -1.81 38.61
CA ALA A 442 35.60 -1.26 37.46
C ALA A 442 34.99 0.10 37.06
N PRO A 443 35.76 1.03 36.46
CA PRO A 443 35.34 2.42 36.29
C PRO A 443 34.14 2.53 35.35
N ALA A 444 33.11 3.22 35.83
CA ALA A 444 31.85 3.40 35.11
C ALA A 444 32.06 4.22 33.82
N PRO A 445 31.44 3.82 32.69
CA PRO A 445 31.29 4.69 31.54
C PRO A 445 30.43 5.89 31.96
N THR A 446 30.89 7.08 31.60
CA THR A 446 30.19 8.35 31.81
C THR A 446 28.76 8.27 31.26
N ALA A 447 27.80 8.27 32.19
CA ALA A 447 26.38 8.27 31.86
C ALA A 447 26.03 9.53 31.06
N ALA A 448 25.52 9.32 29.85
CA ALA A 448 24.78 10.35 29.14
C ALA A 448 23.56 10.78 29.98
N PRO A 449 23.20 12.07 30.02
CA PRO A 449 22.22 12.58 30.96
C PRO A 449 20.81 12.05 30.64
N ALA A 450 20.19 11.43 31.65
CA ALA A 450 18.78 11.08 31.64
C ALA A 450 17.93 12.36 31.63
N SER A 451 17.51 12.81 30.44
CA SER A 451 16.56 13.91 30.28
C SER A 451 15.13 13.38 30.13
N ASN A 452 14.65 12.61 31.11
CA ASN A 452 13.24 12.24 31.20
C ASN A 452 12.47 13.33 31.97
N THR A 453 12.37 14.51 31.36
CA THR A 453 11.64 15.65 31.94
C THR A 453 10.16 15.57 31.56
N LEU A 454 9.26 16.01 32.46
CA LEU A 454 7.83 16.24 32.18
C LEU A 454 7.59 16.98 30.85
N ARG A 455 8.54 17.85 30.49
CA ARG A 455 8.65 18.57 29.21
C ARG A 455 8.60 17.62 28.00
N SER A 456 9.30 16.48 28.02
CA SER A 456 9.29 15.51 26.92
C SER A 456 7.92 14.83 26.72
N LYS A 457 7.15 14.60 27.81
CA LYS A 457 5.78 14.07 27.75
C LYS A 457 4.78 15.14 27.27
N LEU A 458 4.91 16.39 27.75
CA LEU A 458 4.09 17.53 27.29
C LEU A 458 4.30 17.81 25.79
N TRP A 459 5.55 17.79 25.31
CA TRP A 459 5.87 18.02 23.90
C TRP A 459 5.42 16.89 22.96
N ARG A 460 5.27 15.65 23.47
CA ARG A 460 4.68 14.55 22.69
C ARG A 460 3.21 14.80 22.32
N HIS A 461 2.48 15.60 23.10
CA HIS A 461 1.06 15.93 22.84
C HIS A 461 0.83 17.39 22.43
N ALA A 462 1.89 18.19 22.30
CA ALA A 462 1.77 19.61 21.96
C ALA A 462 1.07 19.87 20.62
N TYR A 463 1.04 18.90 19.70
CA TYR A 463 0.28 19.04 18.45
C TYR A 463 -1.24 19.11 18.68
N TRP A 464 -1.77 18.69 19.83
CA TRP A 464 -3.20 18.89 20.15
C TRP A 464 -3.55 20.36 20.39
N LEU A 465 -2.56 21.22 20.65
CA LEU A 465 -2.78 22.68 20.68
C LEU A 465 -3.23 23.23 19.33
N LEU A 466 -2.93 22.52 18.23
CA LEU A 466 -3.43 22.84 16.89
C LEU A 466 -4.95 22.70 16.80
N LEU A 467 -5.59 21.92 17.68
CA LEU A 467 -7.03 21.75 17.68
C LEU A 467 -7.78 23.03 18.11
N LEU A 468 -7.14 23.88 18.93
CA LEU A 468 -7.74 25.14 19.39
C LEU A 468 -8.04 26.13 18.24
N PRO A 469 -7.08 26.55 17.39
CA PRO A 469 -7.37 27.44 16.28
C PRO A 469 -8.36 26.84 15.27
N LEU A 470 -8.33 25.52 15.07
CA LEU A 470 -9.30 24.83 14.21
C LEU A 470 -10.73 24.94 14.77
N LEU A 471 -10.92 24.71 16.07
CA LEU A 471 -12.23 24.85 16.72
C LEU A 471 -12.71 26.30 16.76
N LEU A 472 -11.79 27.26 16.95
CA LEU A 472 -12.14 28.68 16.94
C LEU A 472 -12.65 29.11 15.55
N ASP A 473 -11.99 28.68 14.49
CA ASP A 473 -12.41 28.97 13.11
C ASP A 473 -13.76 28.34 12.78
N LEU A 474 -13.94 27.04 13.07
CA LEU A 474 -15.22 26.35 12.89
C LEU A 474 -16.35 26.95 13.74
N GLY A 475 -16.03 27.38 14.96
CA GLY A 475 -16.96 28.08 15.84
C GLY A 475 -17.38 29.43 15.25
N TYR A 476 -16.43 30.18 14.68
CA TYR A 476 -16.72 31.40 13.96
C TYR A 476 -17.57 31.14 12.71
N SER A 477 -17.26 30.12 11.90
CA SER A 477 -18.09 29.73 10.75
C SER A 477 -19.51 29.37 11.16
N TYR A 478 -19.71 28.64 12.27
CA TYR A 478 -21.05 28.36 12.78
C TYR A 478 -21.82 29.65 13.10
N VAL A 479 -21.18 30.61 13.77
CA VAL A 479 -21.78 31.91 14.08
C VAL A 479 -22.09 32.68 12.80
N GLN A 480 -21.23 32.63 11.77
CA GLN A 480 -21.55 33.22 10.48
C GLN A 480 -22.81 32.56 9.89
N HIS A 481 -22.83 31.23 9.77
CA HIS A 481 -23.95 30.48 9.16
C HIS A 481 -25.29 30.73 9.85
N LEU A 482 -25.27 30.93 11.16
CA LEU A 482 -26.43 31.25 11.98
C LEU A 482 -27.04 32.63 11.65
N ASN A 483 -26.21 33.58 11.22
CA ASN A 483 -26.62 34.95 10.93
C ASN A 483 -26.91 35.21 9.44
N VAL A 484 -26.99 34.15 8.61
CA VAL A 484 -27.31 34.25 7.18
C VAL A 484 -28.84 34.13 6.98
N PRO A 485 -29.47 35.02 6.20
CA PRO A 485 -30.90 34.93 5.88
C PRO A 485 -31.24 33.68 5.07
N HIS A 486 -32.51 33.24 5.11
CA HIS A 486 -32.96 32.09 4.33
C HIS A 486 -32.94 32.41 2.83
N ASP A 487 -32.50 31.46 2.00
CA ASP A 487 -32.51 31.62 0.55
C ASP A 487 -33.90 31.47 -0.07
N GLY A 488 -34.11 32.14 -1.20
CA GLY A 488 -35.42 32.20 -1.85
C GLY A 488 -35.88 30.92 -2.53
N ASP A 489 -34.98 29.95 -2.76
CA ASP A 489 -35.36 28.65 -3.34
C ASP A 489 -35.94 27.72 -2.25
N MET A 490 -35.58 27.95 -0.99
CA MET A 490 -35.85 27.05 0.13
C MET A 490 -37.33 26.75 0.33
N VAL A 491 -38.20 27.77 0.34
CA VAL A 491 -39.64 27.59 0.63
C VAL A 491 -40.29 26.69 -0.40
N ALA A 492 -40.04 26.97 -1.69
CA ALA A 492 -40.60 26.19 -2.78
C ALA A 492 -40.13 24.72 -2.76
N LEU A 493 -38.95 24.45 -2.19
CA LEU A 493 -38.36 23.11 -2.10
C LEU A 493 -38.86 22.31 -0.88
N VAL A 494 -39.11 22.97 0.26
CA VAL A 494 -39.53 22.32 1.49
C VAL A 494 -41.05 22.17 1.59
N LEU A 495 -41.79 23.12 1.00
CA LEU A 495 -43.21 22.96 0.66
C LEU A 495 -43.29 22.76 -0.86
N PRO A 496 -43.03 21.53 -1.36
CA PRO A 496 -42.81 21.28 -2.78
C PRO A 496 -43.97 21.80 -3.62
N ARG A 497 -43.70 22.82 -4.45
CA ARG A 497 -44.63 23.25 -5.50
C ARG A 497 -44.92 22.08 -6.44
N ILE A 498 -46.04 22.14 -7.17
CA ILE A 498 -46.48 21.07 -8.09
C ILE A 498 -45.35 20.59 -9.02
N TRP A 499 -44.52 21.51 -9.51
CA TRP A 499 -43.39 21.19 -10.40
C TRP A 499 -42.16 20.58 -9.69
N ILE A 500 -42.01 20.76 -8.37
CA ILE A 500 -40.99 20.07 -7.55
C ILE A 500 -41.52 18.73 -7.07
N GLN A 501 -42.81 18.63 -6.75
CA GLN A 501 -43.45 17.38 -6.35
C GLN A 501 -43.26 16.29 -7.41
N GLN A 502 -43.32 16.66 -8.69
CA GLN A 502 -43.02 15.75 -9.81
C GLN A 502 -41.63 15.10 -9.71
N VAL A 503 -40.62 15.80 -9.19
CA VAL A 503 -39.29 15.23 -8.96
C VAL A 503 -39.31 14.24 -7.81
N LEU A 504 -39.97 14.59 -6.71
CA LEU A 504 -40.05 13.75 -5.51
C LEU A 504 -40.86 12.46 -5.75
N ASP A 505 -41.84 12.50 -6.64
CA ASP A 505 -42.63 11.33 -7.03
C ASP A 505 -41.90 10.40 -8.02
N GLU A 506 -40.81 10.88 -8.65
CA GLU A 506 -40.06 10.18 -9.70
C GLU A 506 -38.56 10.08 -9.37
N PRO A 507 -38.17 9.24 -8.39
CA PRO A 507 -36.82 9.21 -7.83
C PRO A 507 -35.70 8.93 -8.84
N PHE A 508 -36.03 8.20 -9.90
CA PHE A 508 -35.08 7.82 -10.95
C PHE A 508 -35.36 8.52 -12.28
N GLY A 509 -36.33 9.43 -12.36
CA GLY A 509 -36.69 10.13 -13.59
C GLY A 509 -37.14 9.23 -14.75
N LEU A 510 -37.84 8.13 -14.44
CA LEU A 510 -38.24 7.13 -15.44
C LEU A 510 -39.25 7.69 -16.44
N ARG A 511 -40.10 8.65 -16.06
CA ARG A 511 -41.00 9.33 -17.00
C ARG A 511 -40.27 10.16 -18.04
N ALA A 512 -39.19 10.84 -17.67
CA ALA A 512 -38.35 11.56 -18.64
C ALA A 512 -37.76 10.57 -19.66
N LEU A 513 -37.28 9.40 -19.20
CA LEU A 513 -36.73 8.36 -20.07
C LEU A 513 -37.79 7.70 -20.97
N LEU A 514 -38.87 7.19 -20.38
CA LEU A 514 -39.83 6.31 -21.05
C LEU A 514 -40.91 7.06 -21.81
N LYS A 515 -41.28 8.26 -21.34
CA LYS A 515 -42.38 9.06 -21.89
C LYS A 515 -41.92 10.39 -22.49
N GLY A 516 -40.65 10.76 -22.33
CA GLY A 516 -40.13 12.05 -22.80
C GLY A 516 -40.73 13.26 -22.06
N GLU A 517 -41.23 13.07 -20.84
CA GLU A 517 -41.82 14.15 -20.04
C GLU A 517 -40.74 15.12 -19.56
N SER A 518 -40.94 16.42 -19.80
CA SER A 518 -40.05 17.49 -19.34
C SER A 518 -40.61 18.17 -18.09
N TYR A 519 -39.81 18.22 -17.03
CA TYR A 519 -40.14 18.87 -15.76
C TYR A 519 -38.88 19.42 -15.09
N VAL A 520 -39.02 20.10 -13.94
CA VAL A 520 -37.88 20.74 -13.26
C VAL A 520 -36.96 19.67 -12.67
N GLY A 521 -35.64 19.81 -12.83
CA GLY A 521 -34.65 18.96 -12.16
C GLY A 521 -34.83 17.42 -12.23
N PRO A 522 -35.06 16.77 -13.39
CA PRO A 522 -35.31 15.32 -13.48
C PRO A 522 -34.17 14.44 -12.93
N ASN A 523 -32.97 14.99 -12.82
CA ASN A 523 -31.76 14.31 -12.32
C ASN A 523 -31.29 14.80 -10.95
N ARG A 524 -32.18 15.39 -10.14
CA ARG A 524 -31.82 16.03 -8.85
C ARG A 524 -32.59 15.50 -7.65
N TYR A 525 -33.28 14.37 -7.79
CA TYR A 525 -34.15 13.80 -6.76
C TYR A 525 -33.54 13.83 -5.35
N PHE A 526 -32.36 13.24 -5.16
CA PHE A 526 -31.77 13.13 -3.82
C PHE A 526 -31.38 14.49 -3.23
N ALA A 527 -31.10 15.51 -4.05
CA ALA A 527 -30.84 16.86 -3.56
C ALA A 527 -32.11 17.51 -2.99
N HIS A 528 -33.21 17.40 -3.75
CA HIS A 528 -34.52 17.88 -3.36
C HIS A 528 -35.02 17.14 -2.11
N GLU A 529 -34.94 15.81 -2.11
CA GLU A 529 -35.37 14.98 -0.99
C GLU A 529 -34.55 15.26 0.28
N THR A 530 -33.23 15.41 0.16
CA THR A 530 -32.36 15.70 1.31
C THR A 530 -32.73 17.03 1.95
N LEU A 531 -32.90 18.09 1.15
CA LEU A 531 -33.28 19.41 1.67
C LEU A 531 -34.70 19.37 2.27
N TYR A 532 -35.65 18.72 1.59
CA TYR A 532 -37.01 18.53 2.07
C TYR A 532 -37.01 17.83 3.43
N LEU A 533 -36.47 16.62 3.52
CA LEU A 533 -36.45 15.84 4.77
C LEU A 533 -35.74 16.59 5.90
N TYR A 534 -34.65 17.28 5.61
CA TYR A 534 -33.90 18.01 6.62
C TYR A 534 -34.68 19.23 7.15
N MET A 535 -35.10 20.14 6.28
CA MET A 535 -35.76 21.39 6.70
C MET A 535 -37.22 21.20 7.13
N HIS A 536 -37.85 20.08 6.76
CA HIS A 536 -39.16 19.71 7.25
C HIS A 536 -39.10 19.23 8.71
N ASN A 537 -38.06 18.48 9.10
CA ASN A 537 -38.02 17.82 10.42
C ASN A 537 -37.11 18.52 11.44
N VAL A 538 -35.91 18.98 11.04
CA VAL A 538 -34.88 19.44 11.97
C VAL A 538 -35.25 20.73 12.71
N PRO A 539 -35.80 21.78 12.05
CA PRO A 539 -36.25 22.97 12.77
C PRO A 539 -37.27 22.64 13.87
N LEU A 540 -38.25 21.77 13.59
CA LEU A 540 -39.25 21.33 14.57
C LEU A 540 -38.63 20.59 15.75
N ALA A 541 -37.62 19.75 15.51
CA ALA A 541 -36.91 19.06 16.59
C ALA A 541 -36.10 20.04 17.47
N LEU A 542 -35.51 21.07 16.87
CA LEU A 542 -34.72 22.08 17.59
C LEU A 542 -35.58 23.02 18.44
N GLN A 543 -36.89 23.12 18.18
CA GLN A 543 -37.81 23.89 19.01
C GLN A 543 -37.92 23.40 20.46
N ALA A 544 -37.43 22.19 20.75
CA ALA A 544 -37.28 21.72 22.13
C ALA A 544 -36.25 22.55 22.93
N PHE A 545 -35.36 23.28 22.26
CA PHE A 545 -34.24 23.99 22.86
C PHE A 545 -34.24 25.51 22.62
N VAL A 546 -34.83 25.96 21.52
CA VAL A 546 -34.82 27.36 21.07
C VAL A 546 -36.20 27.78 20.54
N ASP A 547 -36.43 29.09 20.36
CA ASP A 547 -37.70 29.58 19.82
C ASP A 547 -37.92 29.17 18.35
N PRO A 548 -39.18 29.13 17.87
CA PRO A 548 -39.50 28.68 16.51
C PRO A 548 -38.74 29.40 15.40
N ILE A 549 -38.52 30.72 15.49
CA ILE A 549 -37.80 31.46 14.45
C ILE A 549 -36.33 31.07 14.48
N TYR A 550 -35.69 31.12 15.65
CA TYR A 550 -34.28 30.79 15.76
C TYR A 550 -33.97 29.32 15.41
N SER A 551 -34.94 28.40 15.61
CA SER A 551 -34.80 26.99 15.25
C SER A 551 -34.48 26.75 13.78
N THR A 552 -34.98 27.58 12.86
CA THR A 552 -34.79 27.43 11.41
C THR A 552 -33.40 27.88 10.96
N TYR A 553 -32.90 28.99 11.55
CA TYR A 553 -31.53 29.47 11.35
C TYR A 553 -30.52 28.50 11.96
N MET A 554 -30.80 27.99 13.16
CA MET A 554 -29.95 26.98 13.81
C MET A 554 -29.89 25.69 12.98
N ALA A 555 -31.02 25.22 12.43
CA ALA A 555 -31.03 24.07 11.52
C ALA A 555 -30.15 24.30 10.29
N SER A 556 -30.26 25.48 9.67
CA SER A 556 -29.45 25.86 8.51
C SER A 556 -27.95 25.91 8.85
N ALA A 557 -27.60 26.48 10.00
CA ALA A 557 -26.22 26.56 10.47
C ALA A 557 -25.61 25.17 10.77
N ILE A 558 -26.39 24.29 11.41
CA ILE A 558 -25.99 22.91 11.69
C ILE A 558 -25.72 22.13 10.39
N ALA A 559 -26.59 22.25 9.37
CA ALA A 559 -26.37 21.57 8.10
C ALA A 559 -25.06 22.04 7.43
N LYS A 560 -24.87 23.35 7.33
CA LYS A 560 -23.68 23.94 6.70
C LYS A 560 -22.39 23.56 7.43
N ILE A 561 -22.38 23.64 8.76
CA ILE A 561 -21.17 23.32 9.54
C ILE A 561 -20.84 21.83 9.49
N ILE A 562 -21.85 20.93 9.50
CA ILE A 562 -21.62 19.49 9.35
C ILE A 562 -20.99 19.19 8.00
N ILE A 563 -21.51 19.78 6.92
CA ILE A 563 -20.97 19.61 5.56
C ILE A 563 -19.55 20.19 5.48
N GLN A 564 -19.32 21.38 6.05
CA GLN A 564 -18.00 22.00 6.11
C GLN A 564 -16.97 21.12 6.85
N ILE A 565 -17.32 20.62 8.03
CA ILE A 565 -16.46 19.74 8.83
C ILE A 565 -16.17 18.44 8.06
N ALA A 566 -17.19 17.83 7.44
CA ALA A 566 -17.02 16.61 6.67
C ALA A 566 -16.08 16.81 5.48
N LEU A 567 -16.27 17.89 4.72
CA LEU A 567 -15.45 18.21 3.56
C LEU A 567 -14.00 18.55 3.95
N LEU A 568 -13.80 19.35 4.99
CA LEU A 568 -12.49 19.66 5.57
C LEU A 568 -11.77 18.39 6.06
N SER A 569 -12.49 17.53 6.79
CA SER A 569 -11.92 16.29 7.32
C SER A 569 -11.50 15.33 6.20
N LEU A 570 -12.32 15.20 5.16
CA LEU A 570 -11.97 14.37 4.01
C LEU A 570 -10.77 14.94 3.26
N LEU A 571 -10.75 16.23 2.94
CA LEU A 571 -9.59 16.85 2.29
C LEU A 571 -8.32 16.72 3.14
N ALA A 572 -8.39 16.95 4.45
CA ALA A 572 -7.27 16.76 5.35
C ALA A 572 -6.77 15.30 5.34
N TYR A 573 -7.67 14.33 5.28
CA TYR A 573 -7.31 12.92 5.10
C TYR A 573 -6.56 12.70 3.77
N TYR A 574 -7.07 13.21 2.64
CA TYR A 574 -6.40 13.12 1.33
C TYR A 574 -5.03 13.81 1.33
N ILE A 575 -4.91 14.99 1.94
CA ILE A 575 -3.66 15.76 2.01
C ILE A 575 -2.61 15.09 2.90
N SER A 576 -3.05 14.39 3.95
CA SER A 576 -2.12 13.78 4.92
C SER A 576 -1.34 12.59 4.36
N GLU A 577 -1.83 11.96 3.29
CA GLU A 577 -1.25 10.78 2.61
C GLU A 577 -0.93 9.57 3.53
N GLN A 578 -1.38 9.58 4.79
CA GLN A 578 -1.14 8.52 5.78
C GLN A 578 -2.42 7.72 6.04
N PHE A 579 -2.42 6.45 5.63
CA PHE A 579 -3.57 5.54 5.77
C PHE A 579 -3.80 5.03 7.20
N ALA A 580 -2.77 5.09 8.05
CA ALA A 580 -2.94 4.99 9.49
C ALA A 580 -3.20 6.39 10.03
N PHE A 581 -4.30 6.57 10.76
CA PHE A 581 -4.69 7.88 11.28
C PHE A 581 -3.56 8.46 12.15
N ASN A 582 -2.95 9.54 11.65
CA ASN A 582 -1.94 10.28 12.38
C ASN A 582 -2.50 11.67 12.74
N PRO A 583 -2.87 11.89 14.01
CA PRO A 583 -3.57 13.11 14.40
C PRO A 583 -2.75 14.37 14.13
N LYS A 584 -1.41 14.29 14.17
CA LYS A 584 -0.54 15.44 13.90
C LYS A 584 -0.63 15.91 12.44
N TYR A 585 -0.51 14.98 11.48
CA TYR A 585 -0.54 15.33 10.05
C TYR A 585 -1.94 15.75 9.62
N PHE A 586 -2.95 15.05 10.14
CA PHE A 586 -4.35 15.39 9.92
C PHE A 586 -4.67 16.81 10.41
N LEU A 587 -4.32 17.16 11.66
CA LEU A 587 -4.59 18.48 12.22
C LEU A 587 -3.81 19.58 11.50
N LEU A 588 -2.55 19.32 11.11
CA LEU A 588 -1.77 20.28 10.33
C LEU A 588 -2.40 20.53 8.96
N ALA A 589 -2.87 19.49 8.28
CA ALA A 589 -3.57 19.61 7.00
C ALA A 589 -4.89 20.36 7.15
N ALA A 590 -5.70 20.02 8.16
CA ALA A 590 -6.98 20.66 8.42
C ALA A 590 -6.83 22.17 8.67
N ILE A 591 -5.88 22.57 9.52
CA ILE A 591 -5.63 23.99 9.82
C ILE A 591 -5.14 24.74 8.60
N LEU A 592 -4.25 24.13 7.82
CA LEU A 592 -3.69 24.76 6.62
C LEU A 592 -4.77 25.16 5.61
N ILE A 593 -5.80 24.32 5.45
CA ILE A 593 -6.86 24.54 4.44
C ILE A 593 -8.12 25.20 5.00
N THR A 594 -8.32 25.19 6.31
CA THR A 594 -9.53 25.72 6.97
C THR A 594 -9.85 27.17 6.58
N PRO A 595 -8.89 28.11 6.56
CA PRO A 595 -9.15 29.50 6.14
C PRO A 595 -9.66 29.65 4.69
N LEU A 596 -9.54 28.60 3.87
CA LEU A 596 -10.03 28.57 2.48
C LEU A 596 -11.53 28.22 2.40
N PHE A 597 -12.17 27.82 3.50
CA PHE A 597 -13.59 27.43 3.59
C PHE A 597 -14.44 28.57 4.14
N GLN A 598 -14.60 29.60 3.32
CA GLN A 598 -15.28 30.84 3.71
C GLN A 598 -16.78 30.77 3.49
N THR A 599 -17.54 31.39 4.40
CA THR A 599 -19.00 31.43 4.35
C THR A 599 -19.51 32.55 3.43
N ALA A 600 -18.94 33.75 3.54
CA ALA A 600 -19.29 34.86 2.66
C ALA A 600 -18.57 34.78 1.29
N GLY A 601 -17.61 33.85 1.16
CA GLY A 601 -16.65 33.83 0.08
C GLY A 601 -15.78 35.08 0.07
N TYR A 602 -14.81 35.13 -0.85
CA TYR A 602 -13.97 36.31 -1.03
C TYR A 602 -14.72 37.37 -1.83
N HIS A 603 -15.67 38.06 -1.20
CA HIS A 603 -16.62 38.93 -1.91
C HIS A 603 -17.34 38.18 -3.04
N ASP A 604 -18.01 37.07 -2.67
CA ASP A 604 -18.71 36.15 -3.57
C ASP A 604 -17.85 35.26 -4.50
N GLN A 605 -16.51 35.28 -4.39
CA GLN A 605 -15.63 34.29 -5.05
C GLN A 605 -15.31 33.08 -4.15
N MET A 606 -15.04 31.91 -4.76
CA MET A 606 -14.65 30.66 -4.07
C MET A 606 -15.62 30.20 -2.95
N GLY A 607 -16.93 30.36 -3.13
CA GLY A 607 -17.94 29.89 -2.17
C GLY A 607 -18.06 28.35 -2.14
N ILE A 608 -17.24 27.68 -1.31
CA ILE A 608 -17.34 26.23 -1.09
C ILE A 608 -18.58 25.91 -0.25
N ILE A 609 -18.75 26.63 0.88
CA ILE A 609 -19.95 26.57 1.70
C ILE A 609 -20.78 27.81 1.37
N ASP A 610 -21.76 27.63 0.48
CA ASP A 610 -22.56 28.75 0.00
C ASP A 610 -23.45 29.34 1.11
N ARG A 611 -23.76 30.63 0.96
CA ARG A 611 -24.69 31.36 1.82
C ARG A 611 -26.10 30.78 1.73
N ALA A 612 -26.54 30.31 0.57
CA ALA A 612 -27.80 29.59 0.42
C ALA A 612 -27.65 28.14 0.88
N LEU A 613 -28.52 27.70 1.81
CA LEU A 613 -28.52 26.32 2.29
C LEU A 613 -28.80 25.36 1.13
N THR A 614 -29.72 25.75 0.23
CA THR A 614 -30.05 25.00 -0.98
C THR A 614 -28.78 24.67 -1.78
N TYR A 615 -27.89 25.63 -2.00
CA TYR A 615 -26.66 25.39 -2.75
C TYR A 615 -25.62 24.59 -1.97
N THR A 616 -25.54 24.75 -0.64
CA THR A 616 -24.68 23.86 0.17
C THR A 616 -25.10 22.39 0.02
N ILE A 617 -26.40 22.10 0.05
CA ILE A 617 -26.93 20.73 -0.11
C ILE A 617 -26.80 20.25 -1.55
N PHE A 618 -27.00 21.10 -2.57
CA PHE A 618 -27.00 20.68 -3.97
C PHE A 618 -25.60 20.56 -4.60
N TYR A 619 -24.57 21.13 -3.96
CA TYR A 619 -23.21 21.14 -4.49
C TYR A 619 -22.18 20.60 -3.50
N ALA A 620 -22.06 21.19 -2.31
CA ALA A 620 -21.00 20.84 -1.37
C ALA A 620 -21.18 19.44 -0.75
N LEU A 621 -22.42 19.08 -0.39
CA LEU A 621 -22.73 17.74 0.13
C LEU A 621 -22.44 16.62 -0.90
N PRO A 622 -22.91 16.69 -2.16
CA PRO A 622 -22.56 15.71 -3.19
C PRO A 622 -21.06 15.59 -3.43
N LEU A 623 -20.30 16.69 -3.45
CA LEU A 623 -18.85 16.63 -3.60
C LEU A 623 -18.16 16.02 -2.38
N THR A 624 -18.69 16.24 -1.18
CA THR A 624 -18.24 15.55 0.05
C THR A 624 -18.44 14.04 -0.07
N LEU A 625 -19.63 13.61 -0.50
CA LEU A 625 -19.94 12.20 -0.74
C LEU A 625 -19.14 11.61 -1.91
N LEU A 626 -18.79 12.40 -2.92
CA LEU A 626 -17.92 12.00 -4.03
C LEU A 626 -16.50 11.70 -3.54
N LEU A 627 -15.97 12.51 -2.60
CA LEU A 627 -14.71 12.19 -1.94
C LEU A 627 -14.82 10.86 -1.18
N VAL A 628 -15.91 10.60 -0.45
CA VAL A 628 -16.14 9.30 0.20
C VAL A 628 -16.10 8.14 -0.80
N TYR A 629 -16.76 8.29 -1.96
CA TYR A 629 -16.76 7.29 -3.03
C TYR A 629 -15.34 6.92 -3.49
N PHE A 630 -14.44 7.89 -3.59
CA PHE A 630 -13.07 7.66 -4.06
C PHE A 630 -12.10 7.15 -2.99
N ILE A 631 -12.48 7.07 -1.71
CA ILE A 631 -11.61 6.56 -0.62
C ILE A 631 -11.00 5.18 -0.95
N PRO A 632 -11.77 4.12 -1.27
CA PRO A 632 -11.19 2.80 -1.51
C PRO A 632 -10.23 2.78 -2.71
N PHE A 633 -10.49 3.57 -3.75
CA PHE A 633 -9.62 3.67 -4.92
C PHE A 633 -8.34 4.44 -4.60
N TYR A 634 -8.45 5.55 -3.88
CA TYR A 634 -7.32 6.34 -3.42
C TYR A 634 -6.41 5.51 -2.49
N ARG A 635 -6.99 4.78 -1.53
CA ARG A 635 -6.23 3.86 -0.68
C ARG A 635 -5.47 2.83 -1.50
N ASN A 636 -6.12 2.20 -2.47
CA ASN A 636 -5.47 1.17 -3.30
C ASN A 636 -4.38 1.75 -4.23
N LEU A 637 -4.54 2.97 -4.74
CA LEU A 637 -3.55 3.63 -5.59
C LEU A 637 -2.29 4.08 -4.83
N PHE A 638 -2.44 4.48 -3.57
CA PHE A 638 -1.39 5.17 -2.82
C PHE A 638 -0.86 4.39 -1.61
N THR A 639 -1.49 3.28 -1.19
CA THR A 639 -0.95 2.37 -0.16
C THR A 639 0.02 1.36 -0.79
N PRO A 640 1.21 1.12 -0.20
CA PRO A 640 2.17 0.12 -0.71
C PRO A 640 1.60 -1.30 -0.80
N ALA A 641 0.66 -1.65 0.09
CA ALA A 641 -0.10 -2.89 0.07
C ALA A 641 -1.44 -2.67 -0.65
N ALA A 642 -1.64 -3.33 -1.79
CA ALA A 642 -2.91 -3.35 -2.49
C ALA A 642 -3.95 -4.08 -1.62
N THR A 643 -4.80 -3.33 -0.92
CA THR A 643 -5.94 -3.93 -0.21
C THR A 643 -7.08 -4.09 -1.22
N PRO A 644 -7.62 -5.31 -1.40
CA PRO A 644 -8.81 -5.47 -2.22
C PRO A 644 -9.95 -4.62 -1.64
N ILE A 645 -10.81 -4.10 -2.51
CA ILE A 645 -12.03 -3.40 -2.08
C ILE A 645 -12.79 -4.33 -1.13
N SER A 646 -13.11 -3.85 0.07
CA SER A 646 -13.78 -4.69 1.06
C SER A 646 -15.19 -5.08 0.60
N ARG A 647 -15.71 -6.20 1.13
CA ARG A 647 -17.08 -6.65 0.81
C ARG A 647 -18.14 -5.58 1.08
N ALA A 648 -17.95 -4.76 2.12
CA ALA A 648 -18.84 -3.64 2.41
C ALA A 648 -18.87 -2.60 1.28
N TRP A 649 -17.70 -2.22 0.76
CA TRP A 649 -17.61 -1.27 -0.36
C TRP A 649 -18.22 -1.82 -1.66
N HIS A 650 -18.28 -3.14 -1.84
CA HIS A 650 -18.99 -3.72 -2.99
C HIS A 650 -20.50 -3.47 -2.97
N ILE A 651 -21.09 -3.24 -1.81
CA ILE A 651 -22.52 -2.92 -1.63
C ILE A 651 -22.72 -1.40 -1.59
N VAL A 652 -21.86 -0.68 -0.87
CA VAL A 652 -22.01 0.77 -0.65
C VAL A 652 -21.75 1.57 -1.92
N LEU A 653 -20.70 1.25 -2.69
CA LEU A 653 -20.32 2.07 -3.86
C LEU A 653 -21.39 2.10 -4.97
N PRO A 654 -22.04 0.99 -5.38
CA PRO A 654 -23.08 1.04 -6.41
C PRO A 654 -24.28 1.89 -6.01
N VAL A 655 -24.70 1.82 -4.74
CA VAL A 655 -25.80 2.64 -4.20
C VAL A 655 -25.38 4.10 -4.18
N LEU A 656 -24.17 4.38 -3.66
CA LEU A 656 -23.65 5.74 -3.60
C LEU A 656 -23.48 6.36 -5.00
N ALA A 657 -23.12 5.57 -6.02
CA ALA A 657 -23.03 6.04 -7.41
C ALA A 657 -24.39 6.50 -7.96
N VAL A 658 -25.47 5.77 -7.67
CA VAL A 658 -26.84 6.17 -8.06
C VAL A 658 -27.25 7.45 -7.34
N VAL A 659 -27.04 7.49 -6.02
CA VAL A 659 -27.31 8.69 -5.21
C VAL A 659 -26.57 9.89 -5.78
N LEU A 660 -25.25 9.79 -5.91
CA LEU A 660 -24.39 10.86 -6.41
C LEU A 660 -24.75 11.32 -7.83
N ALA A 661 -25.08 10.39 -8.73
CA ALA A 661 -25.49 10.73 -10.08
C ALA A 661 -26.80 11.54 -10.09
N LEU A 662 -27.71 11.32 -9.15
CA LEU A 662 -29.01 11.99 -9.08
C LEU A 662 -29.10 13.05 -7.97
N ASN A 663 -27.96 13.48 -7.40
CA ASN A 663 -27.88 14.49 -6.33
C ASN A 663 -27.44 15.88 -6.83
N GLY A 664 -27.21 16.08 -8.13
CA GLY A 664 -26.84 17.40 -8.61
C GLY A 664 -26.22 17.43 -10.00
N PRO A 665 -26.09 18.62 -10.59
CA PRO A 665 -25.64 18.77 -11.98
C PRO A 665 -24.13 18.56 -12.17
N LEU A 666 -23.31 18.77 -11.12
CA LEU A 666 -21.85 18.70 -11.26
C LEU A 666 -21.33 17.27 -11.13
N THR A 667 -21.90 16.50 -10.20
CA THR A 667 -21.40 15.18 -9.83
C THR A 667 -21.32 14.19 -10.99
N PRO A 668 -22.34 14.07 -11.88
CA PRO A 668 -22.26 13.19 -13.05
C PRO A 668 -21.07 13.50 -13.96
N ALA A 669 -20.81 14.78 -14.22
CA ALA A 669 -19.73 15.22 -15.09
C ALA A 669 -18.36 14.97 -14.45
N VAL A 670 -18.20 15.34 -13.18
CA VAL A 670 -16.94 15.13 -12.43
C VAL A 670 -16.66 13.64 -12.27
N ALA A 671 -17.66 12.84 -11.90
CA ALA A 671 -17.54 11.40 -11.76
C ALA A 671 -17.18 10.72 -13.08
N GLY A 672 -17.85 11.08 -14.19
CA GLY A 672 -17.53 10.57 -15.51
C GLY A 672 -16.09 10.87 -15.92
N MET A 673 -15.63 12.10 -15.70
CA MET A 673 -14.27 12.52 -15.99
C MET A 673 -13.23 11.81 -15.12
N MET A 674 -13.45 11.70 -13.81
CA MET A 674 -12.52 11.05 -12.88
C MET A 674 -12.48 9.52 -13.08
N CYS A 675 -13.64 8.87 -13.19
CA CYS A 675 -13.72 7.42 -13.43
C CYS A 675 -13.15 7.05 -14.81
N GLY A 676 -13.50 7.83 -15.84
CA GLY A 676 -13.02 7.62 -17.21
C GLY A 676 -11.51 7.78 -17.33
N SER A 677 -10.95 8.86 -16.74
CA SER A 677 -9.50 9.08 -16.74
C SER A 677 -8.75 8.01 -15.94
N LEU A 678 -9.29 7.53 -14.82
CA LEU A 678 -8.69 6.44 -14.05
C LEU A 678 -8.70 5.11 -14.82
N LEU A 679 -9.82 4.77 -15.46
CA LEU A 679 -9.91 3.57 -16.32
C LEU A 679 -8.97 3.67 -17.52
N LEU A 680 -8.90 4.83 -18.17
CA LEU A 680 -7.99 5.07 -19.28
C LEU A 680 -6.53 4.95 -18.85
N TYR A 681 -6.17 5.49 -17.68
CA TYR A 681 -4.83 5.35 -17.10
C TYR A 681 -4.48 3.87 -16.85
N LEU A 682 -5.38 3.11 -16.21
CA LEU A 682 -5.17 1.69 -15.93
C LEU A 682 -5.05 0.89 -17.24
N TRP A 683 -5.92 1.17 -18.21
CA TRP A 683 -5.87 0.55 -19.53
C TRP A 683 -4.57 0.87 -20.26
N TRP A 684 -4.16 2.14 -20.32
CA TRP A 684 -2.94 2.58 -21.00
C TRP A 684 -1.70 1.94 -20.38
N ARG A 685 -1.64 1.90 -19.05
CA ARG A 685 -0.56 1.23 -18.31
C ARG A 685 -0.48 -0.26 -18.69
N ASN A 686 -1.61 -0.96 -18.69
CA ASN A 686 -1.66 -2.37 -19.04
C ASN A 686 -1.34 -2.61 -20.52
N PHE A 687 -1.75 -1.70 -21.41
CA PHE A 687 -1.51 -1.73 -22.84
C PHE A 687 -0.03 -1.60 -23.18
N GLN A 688 0.67 -0.68 -22.51
CA GLN A 688 2.12 -0.51 -22.65
C GLN A 688 2.91 -1.72 -22.18
N ALA A 689 2.38 -2.48 -21.21
CA ALA A 689 2.99 -3.70 -20.70
C ALA A 689 2.76 -4.95 -21.57
N GLN A 690 1.94 -4.89 -22.63
CA GLN A 690 1.66 -6.05 -23.49
C GLN A 690 2.70 -6.22 -24.62
N SER A 691 3.23 -7.43 -24.77
CA SER A 691 4.12 -7.85 -25.87
C SER A 691 3.39 -8.52 -27.04
N LEU A 692 2.05 -8.63 -27.00
CA LEU A 692 1.26 -9.26 -28.07
C LEU A 692 1.40 -8.52 -29.42
N PRO A 693 1.50 -9.22 -30.56
CA PRO A 693 1.53 -8.58 -31.86
C PRO A 693 0.16 -7.98 -32.22
N GLY A 694 0.16 -6.74 -32.72
CA GLY A 694 -1.04 -6.02 -33.16
C GLY A 694 -1.74 -5.20 -32.07
N PHE A 695 -2.39 -4.10 -32.47
CA PHE A 695 -3.06 -3.18 -31.55
C PHE A 695 -4.27 -3.82 -30.84
N VAL A 696 -5.11 -4.54 -31.59
CA VAL A 696 -6.39 -5.07 -31.07
C VAL A 696 -6.18 -6.14 -29.98
N PRO A 697 -5.32 -7.16 -30.16
CA PRO A 697 -5.06 -8.15 -29.10
C PRO A 697 -4.49 -7.51 -27.83
N ARG A 698 -3.56 -6.55 -27.98
CA ARG A 698 -3.00 -5.77 -26.86
C ARG A 698 -4.07 -4.97 -26.12
N ALA A 699 -4.94 -4.29 -26.86
CA ALA A 699 -6.03 -3.48 -26.30
C ALA A 699 -7.02 -4.33 -25.50
N VAL A 700 -7.44 -5.48 -26.04
CA VAL A 700 -8.36 -6.41 -25.36
C VAL A 700 -7.72 -6.99 -24.11
N GLN A 701 -6.46 -7.42 -24.18
CA GLN A 701 -5.77 -7.98 -23.03
C GLN A 701 -5.55 -6.93 -21.93
N ALA A 702 -5.27 -5.69 -22.30
CA ALA A 702 -5.11 -4.58 -21.36
C ALA A 702 -6.36 -4.33 -20.50
N VAL A 703 -7.57 -4.46 -21.09
CA VAL A 703 -8.84 -4.38 -20.35
C VAL A 703 -9.03 -5.57 -19.43
N LYS A 704 -8.73 -6.80 -19.90
CA LYS A 704 -8.88 -8.04 -19.10
C LYS A 704 -8.03 -8.04 -17.83
N LEU A 705 -6.92 -7.31 -17.84
CA LEU A 705 -6.02 -7.15 -16.70
C LEU A 705 -6.50 -6.11 -15.67
N ILE A 706 -7.52 -5.31 -15.99
CA ILE A 706 -8.14 -4.42 -15.00
C ILE A 706 -8.96 -5.29 -14.03
N PRO A 707 -8.78 -5.17 -12.71
CA PRO A 707 -9.57 -5.95 -11.75
C PRO A 707 -11.06 -5.76 -12.00
N ARG A 708 -11.80 -6.86 -12.18
CA ARG A 708 -13.25 -6.84 -12.50
C ARG A 708 -14.05 -5.97 -11.56
N ALA A 709 -13.71 -5.99 -10.28
CA ALA A 709 -14.34 -5.17 -9.25
C ALA A 709 -14.13 -3.66 -9.47
N VAL A 710 -12.93 -3.24 -9.88
CA VAL A 710 -12.65 -1.83 -10.19
C VAL A 710 -13.36 -1.41 -11.47
N LEU A 711 -13.29 -2.26 -12.51
CA LEU A 711 -13.97 -2.02 -13.78
C LEU A 711 -15.48 -1.88 -13.60
N TRP A 712 -16.09 -2.78 -12.81
CA TRP A 712 -17.52 -2.74 -12.48
C TRP A 712 -17.90 -1.46 -11.74
N GLN A 713 -17.21 -1.12 -10.65
CA GLN A 713 -17.59 0.05 -9.84
C GLN A 713 -17.44 1.37 -10.62
N LEU A 714 -16.29 1.58 -11.28
CA LEU A 714 -16.06 2.80 -12.06
C LEU A 714 -16.96 2.86 -13.30
N GLY A 715 -17.15 1.73 -13.99
CA GLY A 715 -18.04 1.64 -15.15
C GLY A 715 -19.51 1.87 -14.77
N TRP A 716 -19.96 1.33 -13.64
CA TRP A 716 -21.30 1.56 -13.11
C TRP A 716 -21.55 3.04 -12.82
N PHE A 717 -20.61 3.73 -12.17
CA PHE A 717 -20.77 5.15 -11.91
C PHE A 717 -20.78 6.00 -13.19
N ILE A 718 -19.95 5.65 -14.19
CA ILE A 718 -20.02 6.28 -15.50
C ILE A 718 -21.41 6.09 -16.13
N LEU A 719 -21.96 4.88 -16.08
CA LEU A 719 -23.29 4.58 -16.62
C LEU A 719 -24.38 5.41 -15.90
N CYS A 720 -24.37 5.45 -14.57
CA CYS A 720 -25.30 6.28 -13.79
C CYS A 720 -25.15 7.77 -14.12
N GLY A 721 -23.91 8.25 -14.27
CA GLY A 721 -23.62 9.63 -14.65
C GLY A 721 -24.14 9.98 -16.06
N MET A 722 -23.92 9.10 -17.04
CA MET A 722 -24.45 9.24 -18.40
C MET A 722 -25.99 9.25 -18.39
N TYR A 723 -26.60 8.36 -17.63
CA TYR A 723 -28.05 8.32 -17.43
C TYR A 723 -28.59 9.64 -16.85
N SER A 724 -27.96 10.13 -15.78
CA SER A 724 -28.32 11.40 -15.14
C SER A 724 -28.19 12.59 -16.09
N LEU A 725 -27.10 12.66 -16.88
CA LEU A 725 -26.91 13.71 -17.88
C LEU A 725 -27.98 13.62 -18.98
N TYR A 726 -28.33 12.41 -19.42
CA TYR A 726 -29.37 12.19 -20.43
C TYR A 726 -30.74 12.67 -19.95
N ILE A 727 -31.24 12.19 -18.80
CA ILE A 727 -32.54 12.62 -18.28
C ILE A 727 -32.53 14.11 -17.90
N GLY A 728 -31.37 14.67 -17.55
CA GLY A 728 -31.18 16.11 -17.32
C GLY A 728 -31.43 16.98 -18.55
N THR A 729 -31.42 16.42 -19.77
CA THR A 729 -31.79 17.16 -20.98
C THR A 729 -33.27 17.53 -21.03
N TYR A 730 -34.12 16.82 -20.28
CA TYR A 730 -35.56 17.09 -20.13
C TYR A 730 -35.86 18.15 -19.06
N ASN A 731 -34.83 18.78 -18.47
CA ASN A 731 -35.03 19.83 -17.47
C ASN A 731 -35.59 21.11 -18.11
N ILE A 732 -36.81 21.49 -17.75
CA ILE A 732 -37.48 22.70 -18.27
C ILE A 732 -36.81 24.01 -17.86
N GLU A 733 -35.97 24.00 -16.83
CA GLU A 733 -35.20 25.18 -16.42
C GLU A 733 -34.12 25.55 -17.44
N ASN A 734 -33.77 24.63 -18.36
CA ASN A 734 -32.79 24.87 -19.41
C ASN A 734 -33.44 25.59 -20.60
N ILE A 735 -32.85 26.70 -21.01
CA ILE A 735 -33.31 27.45 -22.18
C ILE A 735 -32.67 26.86 -23.44
N ALA A 736 -33.50 26.32 -24.34
CA ALA A 736 -33.05 25.74 -25.60
C ALA A 736 -32.61 26.78 -26.65
N THR A 737 -32.93 28.06 -26.47
CA THR A 737 -32.72 29.11 -27.48
C THR A 737 -31.29 29.65 -27.58
N VAL A 738 -30.43 29.42 -26.58
CA VAL A 738 -29.04 29.90 -26.60
C VAL A 738 -28.13 28.87 -27.27
N THR A 739 -27.45 29.29 -28.34
CA THR A 739 -26.58 28.44 -29.15
C THR A 739 -25.33 28.00 -28.35
N LEU A 740 -24.70 26.89 -28.75
CA LEU A 740 -23.50 26.41 -28.07
C LEU A 740 -22.35 27.45 -28.13
N GLY A 741 -22.21 28.17 -29.24
CA GLY A 741 -21.21 29.23 -29.40
C GLY A 741 -21.39 30.38 -28.41
N GLU A 742 -22.63 30.82 -28.18
CA GLU A 742 -22.96 31.84 -27.17
C GLU A 742 -22.69 31.34 -25.74
N ARG A 743 -22.92 30.04 -25.45
CA ARG A 743 -22.57 29.49 -24.13
C ARG A 743 -21.06 29.52 -23.88
N TYR A 744 -20.24 29.28 -24.91
CA TYR A 744 -18.79 29.41 -24.80
C TYR A 744 -18.32 30.87 -24.61
N SER A 745 -19.01 31.87 -25.17
CA SER A 745 -18.69 33.27 -24.86
C SER A 745 -19.00 33.62 -23.39
N LYS A 746 -20.12 33.10 -22.86
CA LYS A 746 -20.48 33.23 -21.43
C LYS A 746 -19.56 32.50 -20.47
N LEU A 747 -18.84 31.48 -20.93
CA LEU A 747 -17.77 30.83 -20.17
C LEU A 747 -16.60 31.77 -19.95
N TYR A 748 -16.15 32.49 -20.99
CA TYR A 748 -15.05 33.45 -20.88
C TYR A 748 -15.41 34.61 -19.94
N GLU A 749 -16.61 35.17 -20.06
CA GLU A 749 -17.11 36.23 -19.15
C GLU A 749 -17.09 35.76 -17.68
N GLY A 750 -17.57 34.55 -17.40
CA GLY A 750 -17.56 33.98 -16.05
C GLY A 750 -16.14 33.74 -15.51
N MET A 751 -15.23 33.25 -16.35
CA MET A 751 -13.83 33.05 -15.96
C MET A 751 -13.15 34.37 -15.60
N TRP A 752 -13.41 35.44 -16.34
CA TRP A 752 -12.88 36.77 -16.04
C TRP A 752 -13.37 37.28 -14.67
N ILE A 753 -14.63 37.01 -14.32
CA ILE A 753 -15.19 37.41 -13.04
C ILE A 753 -14.55 36.64 -11.88
N GLU A 754 -14.40 35.32 -11.99
CA GLU A 754 -13.80 34.48 -10.94
C GLU A 754 -12.27 34.69 -10.80
N LEU A 755 -11.53 34.92 -11.90
CA LEU A 755 -10.08 35.07 -11.86
C LEU A 755 -9.60 36.53 -11.76
N GLY A 756 -10.41 37.50 -12.21
CA GLY A 756 -9.97 38.89 -12.40
C GLY A 756 -10.53 39.89 -11.39
N ARG A 757 -11.66 39.59 -10.72
CA ARG A 757 -12.35 40.58 -9.86
C ARG A 757 -11.76 40.70 -8.46
N GLN A 758 -11.36 39.59 -7.84
CA GLN A 758 -10.77 39.55 -6.50
C GLN A 758 -9.49 38.71 -6.51
N PRO A 759 -8.55 38.97 -5.58
CA PRO A 759 -7.25 38.31 -5.59
C PRO A 759 -7.28 36.86 -5.08
N ALA A 760 -8.43 36.35 -4.62
CA ALA A 760 -8.49 35.07 -3.90
C ALA A 760 -8.04 33.85 -4.72
N PHE A 761 -8.65 33.63 -5.89
CA PHE A 761 -8.26 32.56 -6.82
C PHE A 761 -6.83 32.77 -7.36
N PRO A 762 -6.45 33.98 -7.85
CA PRO A 762 -5.08 34.26 -8.28
C PRO A 762 -4.02 33.95 -7.23
N LEU A 763 -4.26 34.30 -5.97
CA LEU A 763 -3.34 34.01 -4.87
C LEU A 763 -3.20 32.51 -4.61
N LEU A 764 -4.30 31.75 -4.63
CA LEU A 764 -4.26 30.30 -4.44
C LEU A 764 -3.49 29.62 -5.58
N VAL A 765 -3.79 30.00 -6.82
CA VAL A 765 -3.09 29.50 -8.01
C VAL A 765 -1.61 29.85 -7.94
N LEU A 766 -1.26 31.09 -7.59
CA LEU A 766 0.11 31.54 -7.43
C LEU A 766 0.83 30.74 -6.35
N ALA A 767 0.21 30.49 -5.20
CA ALA A 767 0.77 29.68 -4.13
C ALA A 767 1.06 28.24 -4.59
N VAL A 768 0.12 27.61 -5.30
CA VAL A 768 0.31 26.27 -5.89
C VAL A 768 1.45 26.28 -6.91
N LEU A 769 1.54 27.30 -7.77
CA LEU A 769 2.61 27.42 -8.78
C LEU A 769 3.98 27.63 -8.14
N ILE A 770 4.07 28.48 -7.12
CA ILE A 770 5.30 28.69 -6.35
C ILE A 770 5.72 27.38 -5.69
N ASN A 771 4.81 26.72 -4.97
CA ASN A 771 5.10 25.46 -4.29
C ASN A 771 5.58 24.39 -5.27
N THR A 772 4.84 24.16 -6.37
CA THR A 772 5.22 23.16 -7.39
C THR A 772 6.55 23.49 -8.07
N ARG A 773 6.86 24.77 -8.31
CA ARG A 773 8.15 25.21 -8.85
C ARG A 773 9.30 24.97 -7.86
N ILE A 774 9.11 25.27 -6.58
CA ILE A 774 10.09 24.99 -5.51
C ILE A 774 10.32 23.48 -5.41
N ILE A 775 9.24 22.68 -5.43
CA ILE A 775 9.30 21.22 -5.38
C ILE A 775 10.10 20.68 -6.56
N ARG A 776 9.72 21.06 -7.79
CA ARG A 776 10.38 20.62 -9.03
C ARG A 776 11.86 20.99 -9.10
N ARG A 777 12.24 22.17 -8.60
CA ARG A 777 13.62 22.66 -8.69
C ARG A 777 14.54 22.06 -7.64
N ASN A 778 14.03 21.79 -6.45
CA ASN A 778 14.86 21.48 -5.29
C ASN A 778 14.73 20.04 -4.78
N PHE A 779 13.77 19.24 -5.27
CA PHE A 779 13.49 17.92 -4.74
C PHE A 779 13.23 16.88 -5.83
N ASN A 780 14.03 15.82 -5.83
CA ASN A 780 13.90 14.67 -6.73
C ASN A 780 13.62 13.38 -5.94
N THR A 781 12.50 13.35 -5.22
CA THR A 781 12.05 12.18 -4.44
C THR A 781 10.83 11.54 -5.09
N VAL A 782 10.53 10.28 -4.75
CA VAL A 782 9.32 9.60 -5.22
C VAL A 782 8.06 10.41 -4.85
N THR A 783 8.03 10.98 -3.64
CA THR A 783 6.90 11.80 -3.17
C THR A 783 6.80 13.11 -3.95
N SER A 784 7.92 13.80 -4.23
CA SER A 784 7.87 15.03 -5.05
C SER A 784 7.40 14.75 -6.48
N ALA A 785 7.85 13.65 -7.09
CA ALA A 785 7.38 13.24 -8.41
C ALA A 785 5.87 12.93 -8.44
N ARG A 786 5.34 12.30 -7.39
CA ARG A 786 3.89 12.06 -7.23
C ARG A 786 3.10 13.35 -7.12
N ILE A 787 3.52 14.29 -6.26
CA ILE A 787 2.85 15.58 -6.10
C ILE A 787 2.83 16.35 -7.43
N LEU A 788 3.95 16.39 -8.16
CA LEU A 788 4.03 17.05 -9.46
C LEU A 788 3.15 16.37 -10.52
N THR A 789 3.07 15.05 -10.49
CA THR A 789 2.20 14.27 -11.39
C THR A 789 0.74 14.53 -11.08
N ALA A 790 0.35 14.52 -9.80
CA ALA A 790 -1.00 14.85 -9.36
C ALA A 790 -1.37 16.29 -9.73
N ALA A 791 -0.47 17.25 -9.53
CA ALA A 791 -0.66 18.64 -9.95
C ALA A 791 -0.91 18.76 -11.45
N ARG A 792 -0.08 18.11 -12.28
CA ARG A 792 -0.25 18.12 -13.74
C ARG A 792 -1.62 17.57 -14.15
N TRP A 793 -2.01 16.40 -13.63
CA TRP A 793 -3.27 15.76 -14.03
C TRP A 793 -4.49 16.49 -13.50
N LEU A 794 -4.49 16.95 -12.24
CA LEU A 794 -5.62 17.71 -11.69
C LEU A 794 -5.81 19.05 -12.41
N LEU A 795 -4.73 19.72 -12.84
CA LEU A 795 -4.85 20.93 -13.67
C LEU A 795 -5.41 20.63 -15.06
N ILE A 796 -4.97 19.55 -15.71
CA ILE A 796 -5.53 19.11 -17.01
C ILE A 796 -7.03 18.78 -16.87
N LEU A 797 -7.39 18.00 -15.86
CA LEU A 797 -8.79 17.63 -15.60
C LEU A 797 -9.64 18.86 -15.26
N SER A 798 -9.09 19.83 -14.51
CA SER A 798 -9.78 21.09 -14.23
C SER A 798 -10.05 21.89 -15.50
N ALA A 799 -9.08 21.96 -16.42
CA ALA A 799 -9.26 22.65 -17.70
C ALA A 799 -10.29 21.94 -18.60
N ILE A 800 -10.26 20.61 -18.67
CA ILE A 800 -11.25 19.82 -19.40
C ILE A 800 -12.65 20.03 -18.80
N TYR A 801 -12.77 19.98 -17.48
CA TYR A 801 -14.04 20.20 -16.78
C TYR A 801 -14.63 21.58 -17.12
N ILE A 802 -13.85 22.65 -17.02
CA ILE A 802 -14.29 24.01 -17.38
C ILE A 802 -14.77 24.05 -18.83
N LEU A 803 -14.02 23.45 -19.75
CA LEU A 803 -14.35 23.41 -21.18
C LEU A 803 -15.64 22.63 -21.49
N LEU A 804 -16.02 21.68 -20.63
CA LEU A 804 -17.25 20.88 -20.78
C LEU A 804 -18.48 21.52 -20.12
N LEU A 805 -18.32 22.50 -19.21
CA LEU A 805 -19.45 23.15 -18.53
C LEU A 805 -20.56 23.69 -19.46
N PRO A 806 -20.27 24.29 -20.64
CA PRO A 806 -21.31 24.78 -21.56
C PRO A 806 -22.28 23.72 -22.08
N LEU A 807 -21.93 22.43 -21.96
CA LEU A 807 -22.77 21.30 -22.34
C LEU A 807 -23.91 21.03 -21.35
N GLY A 808 -23.82 21.53 -20.11
CA GLY A 808 -24.76 21.25 -19.01
C GLY A 808 -26.08 22.06 -19.02
N GLY A 809 -26.35 22.82 -20.08
CA GLY A 809 -27.53 23.69 -20.21
C GLY A 809 -27.25 25.17 -19.89
N TYR A 810 -28.25 26.05 -20.11
CA TYR A 810 -28.15 27.49 -19.83
C TYR A 810 -29.45 28.01 -19.21
N ARG A 811 -29.34 28.97 -18.29
CA ARG A 811 -30.49 29.64 -17.63
C ARG A 811 -30.34 31.15 -17.73
N SER A 812 -31.40 31.87 -18.09
CA SER A 812 -31.38 33.34 -18.20
C SER A 812 -31.11 34.03 -16.87
N ALA A 813 -31.65 33.47 -15.78
CA ALA A 813 -31.40 33.96 -14.42
C ALA A 813 -29.94 33.79 -13.95
N ARG A 814 -29.10 33.08 -14.71
CA ARG A 814 -27.69 32.79 -14.39
C ARG A 814 -26.81 33.02 -15.62
N PRO A 815 -26.45 34.28 -15.92
CA PRO A 815 -25.87 34.64 -17.21
C PRO A 815 -24.46 34.07 -17.45
N TYR A 816 -23.73 33.68 -16.40
CA TYR A 816 -22.37 33.14 -16.48
C TYR A 816 -22.34 31.62 -16.28
N ILE A 817 -21.56 30.93 -17.11
CA ILE A 817 -21.36 29.47 -17.01
C ILE A 817 -20.41 29.13 -15.85
N VAL A 818 -19.27 29.81 -15.81
CA VAL A 818 -18.31 29.72 -14.70
C VAL A 818 -18.74 30.68 -13.60
N ARG A 819 -19.02 30.11 -12.43
CA ARG A 819 -19.48 30.79 -11.21
C ARG A 819 -18.92 30.04 -10.01
N ARG A 820 -18.91 30.68 -8.84
CA ARG A 820 -18.44 30.10 -7.58
C ARG A 820 -18.95 28.67 -7.29
N ASP A 821 -20.21 28.37 -7.62
CA ASP A 821 -20.84 27.06 -7.43
C ASP A 821 -20.38 26.03 -8.49
N SER A 822 -20.33 26.43 -9.77
CA SER A 822 -19.93 25.53 -10.86
C SER A 822 -18.43 25.23 -10.90
N VAL A 823 -17.59 26.11 -10.38
CA VAL A 823 -16.12 25.93 -10.34
C VAL A 823 -15.64 25.16 -9.11
N MET A 824 -16.54 24.81 -8.18
CA MET A 824 -16.20 24.16 -6.89
C MET A 824 -15.28 22.93 -7.02
N PRO A 825 -15.44 22.00 -8.00
CA PRO A 825 -14.51 20.88 -8.16
C PRO A 825 -13.06 21.32 -8.42
N VAL A 826 -12.87 22.41 -9.16
CA VAL A 826 -11.55 23.01 -9.44
C VAL A 826 -11.00 23.66 -8.18
N THR A 827 -11.83 24.36 -7.42
CA THR A 827 -11.46 24.94 -6.12
C THR A 827 -10.94 23.87 -5.17
N LEU A 828 -11.67 22.76 -5.01
CA LEU A 828 -11.24 21.65 -4.13
C LEU A 828 -9.94 21.00 -4.61
N ALA A 829 -9.74 20.87 -5.93
CA ALA A 829 -8.49 20.38 -6.49
C ALA A 829 -7.31 21.31 -6.16
N LEU A 830 -7.50 22.63 -6.27
CA LEU A 830 -6.48 23.62 -5.90
C LEU A 830 -6.19 23.61 -4.39
N VAL A 831 -7.21 23.50 -3.54
CA VAL A 831 -7.05 23.36 -2.08
C VAL A 831 -6.25 22.10 -1.74
N TYR A 832 -6.55 20.97 -2.36
CA TYR A 832 -5.78 19.74 -2.21
C TYR A 832 -4.31 19.92 -2.61
N LEU A 833 -4.06 20.52 -3.79
CA LEU A 833 -2.70 20.76 -4.30
C LEU A 833 -1.92 21.72 -3.41
N PHE A 834 -2.56 22.78 -2.93
CA PHE A 834 -1.97 23.71 -1.96
C PHE A 834 -1.62 22.97 -0.65
N GLY A 835 -2.55 22.16 -0.14
CA GLY A 835 -2.36 21.36 1.07
C GLY A 835 -1.17 20.41 0.99
N THR A 836 -1.16 19.49 0.01
CA THR A 836 -0.09 18.48 -0.13
C THR A 836 1.26 19.13 -0.38
N SER A 837 1.31 20.14 -1.28
CA SER A 837 2.57 20.79 -1.63
C SER A 837 3.14 21.63 -0.48
N SER A 838 2.29 22.32 0.29
CA SER A 838 2.73 23.11 1.44
C SER A 838 3.21 22.25 2.59
N ILE A 839 2.49 21.16 2.91
CA ILE A 839 2.94 20.21 3.93
C ILE A 839 4.28 19.60 3.52
N TYR A 840 4.41 19.15 2.26
CA TYR A 840 5.66 18.59 1.77
C TYR A 840 6.84 19.57 1.96
N LEU A 841 6.66 20.85 1.61
CA LEU A 841 7.68 21.88 1.80
C LEU A 841 7.96 22.18 3.28
N LEU A 842 6.95 22.22 4.15
CA LEU A 842 7.16 22.39 5.59
C LEU A 842 8.07 21.31 6.17
N TYR A 843 8.02 20.08 5.66
CA TYR A 843 8.86 18.99 6.13
C TYR A 843 10.26 18.96 5.49
N HIS A 844 10.37 19.24 4.19
CA HIS A 844 11.59 18.98 3.43
C HIS A 844 12.42 20.23 3.11
N LEU A 845 11.87 21.43 3.28
CA LEU A 845 12.61 22.66 3.01
C LEU A 845 13.78 22.85 4.00
N LYS A 846 14.95 23.25 3.49
CA LYS A 846 16.16 23.49 4.29
C LYS A 846 15.86 24.46 5.44
N ARG A 847 16.49 24.24 6.60
CA ARG A 847 16.27 25.03 7.83
C ARG A 847 16.39 26.54 7.63
N LEU A 848 17.24 26.98 6.69
CA LEU A 848 17.43 28.39 6.33
C LEU A 848 16.18 29.06 5.73
N TYR A 849 15.47 28.37 4.83
CA TYR A 849 14.32 28.93 4.09
C TYR A 849 12.98 28.65 4.76
N LYS A 850 12.95 27.68 5.67
CA LYS A 850 11.77 27.29 6.44
C LYS A 850 11.07 28.44 7.19
N PRO A 851 11.76 29.37 7.89
CA PRO A 851 11.06 30.48 8.56
C PRO A 851 10.39 31.42 7.57
N VAL A 852 11.05 31.77 6.45
CA VAL A 852 10.46 32.62 5.41
C VAL A 852 9.20 32.00 4.82
N TYR A 853 9.26 30.69 4.54
CA TYR A 853 8.12 29.95 4.01
C TYR A 853 6.94 29.87 5.00
N ILE A 854 7.23 29.62 6.29
CA ILE A 854 6.22 29.62 7.35
C ILE A 854 5.57 31.01 7.48
N THR A 855 6.35 32.08 7.47
CA THR A 855 5.82 33.45 7.52
C THR A 855 4.94 33.76 6.32
N ALA A 856 5.33 33.34 5.12
CA ALA A 856 4.51 33.50 3.92
C ALA A 856 3.19 32.71 4.01
N LEU A 857 3.23 31.47 4.52
CA LEU A 857 2.02 30.67 4.76
C LEU A 857 1.10 31.32 5.79
N ILE A 858 1.63 31.78 6.92
CA ILE A 858 0.84 32.49 7.95
C ILE A 858 0.22 33.76 7.37
N GLY A 859 0.98 34.53 6.58
CA GLY A 859 0.47 35.72 5.91
C GLY A 859 -0.67 35.40 4.92
N LEU A 860 -0.54 34.33 4.14
CA LEU A 860 -1.58 33.86 3.22
C LEU A 860 -2.84 33.40 3.96
N MET A 861 -2.67 32.63 5.05
CA MET A 861 -3.79 32.16 5.88
C MET A 861 -4.48 33.32 6.59
N ALA A 862 -3.71 34.30 7.09
CA ALA A 862 -4.25 35.51 7.71
C ALA A 862 -5.02 36.36 6.68
N PHE A 863 -4.47 36.54 5.47
CA PHE A 863 -5.16 37.22 4.38
C PHE A 863 -6.54 36.60 4.16
N TYR A 864 -6.58 35.28 3.97
CA TYR A 864 -7.84 34.59 3.77
C TYR A 864 -8.78 34.75 4.96
N SER A 865 -8.36 34.42 6.18
CA SER A 865 -9.19 34.57 7.38
C SER A 865 -9.75 36.00 7.57
N THR A 866 -8.97 37.04 7.28
CA THR A 866 -9.43 38.44 7.37
C THR A 866 -10.34 38.88 6.23
N SER A 867 -10.35 38.17 5.10
CA SER A 867 -11.28 38.46 4.00
C SER A 867 -12.70 37.90 4.24
N ASP A 868 -12.88 36.97 5.19
CA ASP A 868 -14.19 36.36 5.50
C ASP A 868 -14.96 37.09 6.60
N ILE A 869 -14.70 38.39 6.81
CA ILE A 869 -15.42 39.17 7.82
C ILE A 869 -16.88 39.34 7.36
N SER A 870 -17.77 38.54 7.96
CA SER A 870 -19.20 38.55 7.67
C SER A 870 -19.96 39.52 8.57
N ASN A 871 -21.06 40.07 8.07
CA ASN A 871 -22.00 40.85 8.88
C ASN A 871 -22.82 39.92 9.77
N LEU A 872 -22.48 39.84 11.07
CA LEU A 872 -23.19 38.99 12.04
C LEU A 872 -24.59 39.50 12.43
N LYS A 873 -25.18 40.39 11.64
CA LYS A 873 -26.54 40.92 11.81
C LYS A 873 -27.36 40.82 10.52
N GLU A 874 -26.88 40.06 9.55
CA GLU A 874 -27.45 40.08 8.20
C GLU A 874 -28.86 39.51 8.11
N ASN A 875 -29.22 38.54 8.95
CA ASN A 875 -30.58 38.02 9.06
C ASN A 875 -31.48 38.82 10.00
N ASN A 876 -30.98 39.84 10.73
CA ASN A 876 -31.78 40.54 11.75
C ASN A 876 -33.08 41.11 11.18
N CYS A 877 -33.03 41.73 10.01
CA CYS A 877 -34.21 42.30 9.36
C CYS A 877 -35.27 41.23 9.06
N GLU A 878 -34.84 40.07 8.55
CA GLU A 878 -35.73 38.95 8.25
C GLU A 878 -36.35 38.38 9.54
N VAL A 879 -35.53 38.17 10.58
CA VAL A 879 -35.96 37.68 11.90
C VAL A 879 -36.98 38.62 12.54
N ASP A 880 -36.72 39.92 12.52
CA ASP A 880 -37.60 40.93 13.10
C ASP A 880 -38.91 41.03 12.32
N SER A 881 -38.85 40.97 10.99
CA SER A 881 -40.04 40.93 10.14
C SER A 881 -40.89 39.68 10.38
N MET A 882 -40.28 38.50 10.49
CA MET A 882 -40.98 37.26 10.86
C MET A 882 -41.66 37.39 12.23
N ARG A 883 -41.01 38.04 13.19
CA ARG A 883 -41.56 38.28 14.53
C ARG A 883 -42.75 39.26 14.50
N ILE A 884 -42.67 40.32 13.68
CA ILE A 884 -43.77 41.27 13.45
C ILE A 884 -44.97 40.52 12.85
N ILE A 885 -44.76 39.72 11.81
CA ILE A 885 -45.82 38.92 11.18
C ILE A 885 -46.43 37.95 12.20
N ALA A 886 -45.61 37.21 12.93
CA ALA A 886 -46.08 36.22 13.91
C ALA A 886 -46.98 36.84 15.00
N ASN A 887 -46.64 38.06 15.45
CA ASN A 887 -47.33 38.75 16.54
C ASN A 887 -48.46 39.70 16.09
N SER A 888 -48.54 40.07 14.81
CA SER A 888 -49.57 41.00 14.32
C SER A 888 -50.99 40.44 14.50
N PRO A 889 -51.97 41.23 14.95
CA PRO A 889 -53.37 40.79 14.97
C PRO A 889 -54.02 40.76 13.57
N GLU A 890 -53.37 41.35 12.56
CA GLU A 890 -53.90 41.48 11.20
C GLU A 890 -53.65 40.23 10.35
N LYS A 891 -54.57 39.93 9.42
CA LYS A 891 -54.42 38.83 8.45
C LYS A 891 -53.52 39.19 7.26
N ILE A 892 -53.39 40.48 6.98
CA ILE A 892 -52.51 41.04 5.96
C ILE A 892 -51.64 42.07 6.68
N VAL A 893 -50.34 41.84 6.72
CA VAL A 893 -49.38 42.62 7.49
C VAL A 893 -48.53 43.46 6.54
N HIS A 894 -48.52 44.78 6.74
CA HIS A 894 -47.60 45.68 6.05
C HIS A 894 -46.27 45.76 6.82
N LEU A 895 -45.15 45.63 6.12
CA LEU A 895 -43.81 45.68 6.68
C LEU A 895 -43.10 46.96 6.25
N GLU A 896 -42.71 47.81 7.21
CA GLU A 896 -41.98 49.05 6.92
C GLU A 896 -40.52 48.82 6.49
N GLN A 897 -39.97 47.63 6.71
CA GLN A 897 -38.58 47.31 6.43
C GLN A 897 -38.45 46.57 5.10
N ASP A 898 -37.73 47.15 4.14
CA ASP A 898 -37.43 46.54 2.83
C ASP A 898 -36.38 45.42 2.93
N CYS A 899 -36.78 44.22 3.39
CA CYS A 899 -35.91 43.04 3.34
C CYS A 899 -36.60 41.77 2.87
N SER A 900 -35.85 40.87 2.24
CA SER A 900 -36.43 39.64 1.74
C SER A 900 -36.73 38.66 2.87
N ILE A 901 -37.91 38.04 2.82
CA ILE A 901 -38.35 37.01 3.78
C ILE A 901 -38.47 35.71 3.03
N MET A 902 -37.49 34.83 3.19
CA MET A 902 -37.37 33.54 2.51
C MET A 902 -37.70 33.64 1.00
N ASN A 903 -37.16 34.67 0.36
CA ASN A 903 -37.36 34.98 -1.07
C ASN A 903 -36.05 35.57 -1.65
N TRP A 904 -35.99 35.76 -2.97
CA TRP A 904 -34.85 36.43 -3.61
C TRP A 904 -34.99 37.96 -3.66
N GLY A 905 -36.16 38.50 -3.30
CA GLY A 905 -36.44 39.94 -3.27
C GLY A 905 -37.56 40.29 -2.29
N THR A 906 -37.88 41.58 -2.18
CA THR A 906 -39.03 42.04 -1.38
C THR A 906 -40.34 41.62 -2.04
N ILE A 907 -41.36 41.40 -1.21
CA ILE A 907 -42.69 41.00 -1.67
C ILE A 907 -43.57 42.25 -1.69
N THR A 908 -43.89 42.77 -2.88
CA THR A 908 -44.67 44.00 -3.07
C THR A 908 -46.19 43.75 -3.17
N ASP A 909 -46.61 42.52 -3.46
CA ASP A 909 -48.01 42.09 -3.46
C ASP A 909 -48.18 40.99 -2.42
N TYR A 910 -49.07 41.21 -1.45
CA TYR A 910 -49.32 40.28 -0.35
C TYR A 910 -49.72 38.88 -0.84
N LYS A 911 -50.30 38.74 -2.03
CA LYS A 911 -50.65 37.43 -2.60
C LYS A 911 -49.44 36.55 -2.86
N ASN A 912 -48.27 37.16 -3.11
CA ASN A 912 -47.04 36.44 -3.37
C ASN A 912 -46.35 35.92 -2.10
N SER A 913 -46.88 36.25 -0.90
CA SER A 913 -46.36 35.78 0.40
C SER A 913 -47.00 34.48 0.91
N GLU A 914 -47.94 33.91 0.15
CA GLU A 914 -48.74 32.75 0.59
C GLU A 914 -47.85 31.56 1.00
N GLU A 915 -46.79 31.26 0.25
CA GLU A 915 -45.93 30.12 0.53
C GLU A 915 -45.05 30.34 1.76
N GLN A 916 -44.50 31.55 1.91
CA GLN A 916 -43.76 31.96 3.10
C GLN A 916 -44.64 31.85 4.34
N SER A 917 -45.91 32.26 4.23
CA SER A 917 -46.90 32.16 5.31
C SER A 917 -47.19 30.71 5.70
N LYS A 918 -47.43 29.83 4.71
CA LYS A 918 -47.61 28.39 4.95
C LYS A 918 -46.40 27.77 5.61
N MET A 919 -45.21 28.18 5.20
CA MET A 919 -43.95 27.68 5.76
C MET A 919 -43.76 28.10 7.22
N MET A 920 -44.00 29.37 7.54
CA MET A 920 -43.95 29.86 8.91
C MET A 920 -44.96 29.16 9.82
N LYS A 921 -46.17 28.89 9.31
CA LYS A 921 -47.17 28.10 10.04
C LYS A 921 -46.73 26.65 10.23
N TYR A 922 -46.19 26.02 9.19
CA TYR A 922 -45.67 24.66 9.26
C TYR A 922 -44.59 24.54 10.35
N TRP A 923 -43.64 25.47 10.36
CA TRP A 923 -42.61 25.59 11.40
C TRP A 923 -43.12 26.09 12.75
N ARG A 924 -44.43 26.22 12.96
CA ARG A 924 -45.03 26.67 14.22
C ARG A 924 -44.53 28.04 14.70
N ILE A 925 -44.05 28.88 13.79
CA ILE A 925 -43.71 30.28 14.06
C ILE A 925 -45.01 31.07 14.29
N MET A 926 -46.08 30.69 13.59
CA MET A 926 -47.40 31.30 13.71
C MET A 926 -48.50 30.22 13.76
N LYS A 927 -49.62 30.54 14.42
CA LYS A 927 -50.77 29.62 14.58
C LYS A 927 -51.70 29.60 13.37
N GLU A 928 -51.84 30.73 12.70
CA GLU A 928 -52.69 30.95 11.54
C GLU A 928 -51.87 31.58 10.42
N GLU A 929 -52.27 31.39 9.16
CA GLU A 929 -51.59 31.98 8.00
C GLU A 929 -51.90 33.48 7.94
N LYS A 930 -50.87 34.31 7.79
CA LYS A 930 -51.00 35.75 7.53
C LYS A 930 -50.17 36.11 6.32
N LEU A 931 -50.78 36.86 5.41
CA LEU A 931 -50.11 37.37 4.22
C LEU A 931 -49.37 38.67 4.59
N PHE A 932 -48.32 39.01 3.85
CA PHE A 932 -47.54 40.20 4.11
C PHE A 932 -46.95 40.82 2.84
N TYR A 933 -46.69 42.11 2.90
CA TYR A 933 -46.04 42.86 1.82
C TYR A 933 -45.23 44.03 2.39
N HIS A 934 -44.40 44.60 1.53
CA HIS A 934 -43.50 45.72 1.80
C HIS A 934 -44.08 46.99 1.21
#